data_AF-A0A972RZW7-F1
#
_entry.id   AF-A0A972RZW7-F1
#
_cell.length_a   1.000
_cell.length_b   1.000
_cell.length_c   1.000
_cell.angle_alpha   90.00
_cell.angle_beta   90.00
_cell.angle_gamma   90.00
#
_symmetry.space_group_name_H-M   'P 1'
#
loop_
_entity.id
_entity.type
_entity.pdbx_description
1 polymer ?
#
loop_
_entity_poly.entity_id
_entity_poly.type
_entity_poly.pdbx_seq_one_letter_code
_entity_poly.pdbx_strand_id
1 'polypeptide(L)'
;MNIYIVALMLSLFSFSLTAKGIILNEYNAVAPDKQLKNMGYDTYYGKIDGNGGDWIELIVTEDFLDIRGATLKIERSKGVPLFSGKFPHYIELAYLRRGTIITVSNEPTELSYRPLDGSKSDWTININVDDMVNREGSFEISDSTMDIWIEAIDRTLLMEHSGEIVKGWGIDDEEIFKLKRDPSADINPDDEAYGDDTSGKQAISTFGSPNIWIDSEEIEHTQNLSKLRDIESSINIMMLLNEYNAVSRDRYLKSYGIDYGYDTKFGRVYGNGGNWIEFIAIKDNIDLRGAKLRITICNCMLFEAKFPDIEALSNIRSGTILTVSDSVATDLSYNPSSSCEADWNLNLNISDLDVEYGTFQTNSGDLKVSIVSGSGDITILPESGSAISETTLNQNEVYKLMGEPSVDISPTDRSSYGRDDYEALSTFGSGNRWRDGSGAIVEQNLTAVRLITLEKDFKAKGDSLLLNEYNGVGYDRYLKDSGSDSYFGTVAGNGGSWLELVVKENYLNLQRAEIKISENCREIFRGRFPELLTLAHLREGTIVTLSSEPTDMSYFPFAPEGNDWRLNINIDDLMDTSGIFKLSDKNISISILDGAGERVLLAPSGEGIWRDVVDDREVYKFKGEPSRDITPFDINYGDDLDREVISTFGSPNRWVEDGVTKSQKFNIRENRDLVEVGGIALSKIDGLNELRDGESILYIKSDNSLWIADDDSHNLFEIDYTTYSVKSTITDVDLGNFAPEVGECDSDDDGVYSGACDIESIAYNPRDDRLYILTGRAPGTPAIFELRRDSIGDRFKLSRYRELNGIEFPAVIFIDGKFIVAETKSLYLYDFETNSAELSKPLYTTPTGKIVGLAYDGEYLWVTTSNFELMKVKWATKETVAIYNMGDNGVYDPRGVEVIDDNLLILEGINSSGGTPVAPIGHVLKNAIHKYLKP
;
A
#
# COMPACT_ATOMS: atom_id res chain seq x y z
N MET A 1 -28.11 47.98 -7.11
CA MET A 1 -26.76 48.55 -6.88
C MET A 1 -25.96 47.42 -6.24
N ASN A 2 -25.14 46.78 -7.07
CA ASN A 2 -24.42 45.55 -6.82
C ASN A 2 -23.27 45.76 -5.85
N ILE A 3 -23.05 44.82 -4.92
CA ILE A 3 -21.71 44.39 -4.52
C ILE A 3 -21.74 42.87 -4.42
N TYR A 4 -21.11 42.22 -5.41
CA TYR A 4 -20.77 40.81 -5.41
C TYR A 4 -19.62 40.60 -4.40
N ILE A 5 -19.79 39.70 -3.44
CA ILE A 5 -18.67 39.06 -2.77
C ILE A 5 -18.40 37.79 -3.57
N VAL A 6 -17.37 37.86 -4.41
CA VAL A 6 -16.76 36.69 -5.05
C VAL A 6 -16.01 35.95 -3.95
N ALA A 7 -16.58 34.86 -3.44
CA ALA A 7 -15.83 33.86 -2.70
C ALA A 7 -14.93 33.14 -3.71
N LEU A 8 -13.68 33.57 -3.76
CA LEU A 8 -12.63 32.97 -4.56
C LEU A 8 -12.32 31.59 -3.93
N MET A 9 -13.00 30.54 -4.37
CA MET A 9 -12.52 29.17 -4.16
C MET A 9 -11.21 29.01 -4.94
N LEU A 10 -10.08 29.32 -4.30
CA LEU A 10 -8.82 28.70 -4.68
C LEU A 10 -8.95 27.24 -4.25
N SER A 11 -9.16 26.34 -5.21
CA SER A 11 -8.79 24.95 -5.07
C SER A 11 -7.27 24.90 -4.90
N LEU A 12 -6.81 25.00 -3.66
CA LEU A 12 -5.48 24.55 -3.29
C LEU A 12 -5.48 23.05 -3.58
N PHE A 13 -4.91 22.67 -4.74
CA PHE A 13 -4.32 21.36 -4.88
C PHE A 13 -3.21 21.31 -3.83
N SER A 14 -3.54 20.83 -2.64
CA SER A 14 -2.56 20.36 -1.68
C SER A 14 -1.94 19.14 -2.34
N PHE A 15 -0.82 19.33 -3.06
CA PHE A 15 0.11 18.23 -3.23
C PHE A 15 0.48 17.81 -1.81
N SER A 16 -0.04 16.68 -1.37
CA SER A 16 0.45 15.99 -0.19
C SER A 16 1.85 15.51 -0.56
N LEU A 17 2.87 16.37 -0.45
CA LEU A 17 4.20 15.87 -0.17
C LEU A 17 4.04 15.07 1.13
N THR A 18 4.24 13.76 1.06
CA THR A 18 4.43 12.93 2.26
C THR A 18 5.63 13.52 2.99
N ALA A 19 5.36 14.39 3.97
CA ALA A 19 6.41 14.95 4.80
C ALA A 19 7.10 13.79 5.51
N LYS A 20 8.42 13.67 5.35
CA LYS A 20 9.21 12.64 6.01
C LYS A 20 9.24 12.97 7.51
N GLY A 21 8.87 12.02 8.35
CA GLY A 21 8.86 12.21 9.81
C GLY A 21 10.27 12.11 10.41
N ILE A 22 11.15 11.36 9.74
CA ILE A 22 12.53 11.09 10.16
C ILE A 22 13.46 11.18 8.95
N ILE A 23 14.68 11.67 9.16
CA ILE A 23 15.78 11.55 8.20
C ILE A 23 17.00 10.88 8.84
N LEU A 24 17.80 10.21 8.03
CA LEU A 24 19.12 9.71 8.44
C LEU A 24 20.02 10.91 8.71
N ASN A 25 20.72 10.94 9.84
CA ASN A 25 21.65 12.02 10.16
C ASN A 25 23.11 11.59 10.06
N GLU A 26 23.45 10.45 10.67
CA GLU A 26 24.80 9.92 10.68
C GLU A 26 24.76 8.39 10.89
N TYR A 27 25.72 7.63 10.36
CA TYR A 27 25.99 6.28 10.84
C TYR A 27 27.47 5.93 10.75
N ASN A 28 27.88 4.98 11.59
CA ASN A 28 29.27 4.58 11.72
C ASN A 28 29.65 3.39 10.82
N ALA A 29 30.52 3.64 9.83
CA ALA A 29 31.09 2.58 9.01
C ALA A 29 32.47 2.09 9.48
N VAL A 30 33.03 2.68 10.55
CA VAL A 30 34.37 2.37 11.01
C VAL A 30 34.46 0.92 11.52
N ALA A 31 35.35 0.12 10.92
CA ALA A 31 35.53 -1.27 11.33
C ALA A 31 36.07 -1.38 12.77
N PRO A 32 35.77 -2.48 13.49
CA PRO A 32 36.08 -2.62 14.92
C PRO A 32 37.56 -2.44 15.31
N ASP A 33 38.49 -2.68 14.38
CA ASP A 33 39.94 -2.55 14.58
C ASP A 33 40.55 -1.31 13.90
N LYS A 34 39.70 -0.37 13.46
CA LYS A 34 40.07 0.86 12.74
C LYS A 34 39.70 2.11 13.51
N GLN A 35 40.39 3.22 13.20
CA GLN A 35 40.06 4.54 13.72
C GLN A 35 39.63 5.43 12.58
N LEU A 36 38.85 6.47 12.89
CA LEU A 36 38.49 7.51 11.93
C LEU A 36 39.74 8.06 11.22
N LYS A 37 39.67 8.12 9.88
CA LYS A 37 40.77 8.59 9.03
C LYS A 37 41.26 10.00 9.39
N ASN A 38 42.48 10.33 8.97
CA ASN A 38 43.06 11.67 9.08
C ASN A 38 43.15 12.23 10.51
N MET A 39 43.48 11.39 11.49
CA MET A 39 43.47 11.71 12.93
C MET A 39 42.10 12.18 13.42
N GLY A 40 41.03 11.66 12.81
CA GLY A 40 39.65 11.93 13.18
C GLY A 40 39.31 11.53 14.61
N TYR A 41 38.15 11.98 15.07
CA TYR A 41 37.63 11.67 16.40
C TYR A 41 36.11 11.83 16.43
N ASP A 42 35.49 11.17 17.39
CA ASP A 42 34.10 11.40 17.74
C ASP A 42 33.99 12.32 18.97
N THR A 43 32.99 13.20 18.99
CA THR A 43 32.81 14.16 20.08
C THR A 43 32.40 13.52 21.41
N TYR A 44 31.80 12.33 21.38
CA TYR A 44 31.39 11.51 22.52
C TYR A 44 32.45 10.45 22.86
N TYR A 45 32.82 9.60 21.89
CA TYR A 45 33.74 8.47 22.09
C TYR A 45 35.22 8.86 22.07
N GLY A 46 35.57 10.01 21.48
CA GLY A 46 36.96 10.45 21.31
C GLY A 46 37.68 9.68 20.19
N LYS A 47 38.94 9.32 20.44
CA LYS A 47 39.77 8.56 19.48
C LYS A 47 39.89 7.11 19.93
N ILE A 48 39.00 6.26 19.41
CA ILE A 48 38.94 4.84 19.76
C ILE A 48 38.79 4.00 18.49
N ASP A 49 39.18 2.73 18.60
CA ASP A 49 38.95 1.75 17.53
C ASP A 49 37.45 1.44 17.41
N GLY A 50 36.96 1.25 16.19
CA GLY A 50 35.55 1.00 15.88
C GLY A 50 34.62 2.19 16.07
N ASN A 51 35.10 3.34 16.56
CA ASN A 51 34.31 4.55 16.76
C ASN A 51 32.99 4.33 17.55
N GLY A 52 33.04 3.49 18.60
CA GLY A 52 31.87 3.16 19.42
C GLY A 52 31.08 1.94 18.95
N GLY A 53 31.55 1.25 17.90
CA GLY A 53 30.88 0.07 17.33
C GLY A 53 29.72 0.45 16.42
N ASP A 54 28.76 -0.45 16.25
CA ASP A 54 27.60 -0.22 15.37
C ASP A 54 26.59 0.76 16.00
N TRP A 55 26.38 1.91 15.36
CA TRP A 55 25.33 2.88 15.70
C TRP A 55 24.84 3.74 14.53
N ILE A 56 23.54 4.02 14.51
CA ILE A 56 22.91 4.98 13.57
C ILE A 56 22.33 6.15 14.35
N GLU A 57 22.29 7.32 13.71
CA GLU A 57 21.69 8.54 14.23
C GLU A 57 20.64 9.07 13.24
N LEU A 58 19.50 9.45 13.80
CA LEU A 58 18.30 9.88 13.10
C LEU A 58 17.86 11.24 13.63
N ILE A 59 17.26 12.06 12.77
CA ILE A 59 16.65 13.33 13.17
C ILE A 59 15.17 13.32 12.87
N VAL A 60 14.38 13.65 13.89
CA VAL A 60 12.94 13.84 13.77
C VAL A 60 12.68 15.20 13.11
N THR A 61 11.90 15.22 12.04
CA THR A 61 11.62 16.42 11.25
C THR A 61 10.20 16.95 11.45
N GLU A 62 9.34 16.19 12.12
CA GLU A 62 7.98 16.58 12.47
C GLU A 62 7.72 16.57 13.98
N ASP A 63 6.74 17.36 14.42
CA ASP A 63 6.39 17.47 15.83
C ASP A 63 5.35 16.40 16.20
N PHE A 64 5.54 15.75 17.35
CA PHE A 64 4.67 14.68 17.89
C PHE A 64 4.64 13.43 17.02
N LEU A 65 5.79 13.07 16.45
CA LEU A 65 5.96 11.81 15.77
C LEU A 65 5.88 10.65 16.78
N ASP A 66 5.07 9.65 16.45
CA ASP A 66 5.00 8.37 17.15
C ASP A 66 5.75 7.30 16.34
N ILE A 67 6.85 6.79 16.89
CA ILE A 67 7.65 5.73 16.24
C ILE A 67 7.49 4.38 16.91
N ARG A 68 6.63 4.24 17.92
CA ARG A 68 6.45 2.97 18.64
C ARG A 68 5.99 1.88 17.67
N GLY A 69 6.64 0.72 17.71
CA GLY A 69 6.35 -0.40 16.82
C GLY A 69 6.72 -0.19 15.35
N ALA A 70 7.21 1.00 14.96
CA ALA A 70 7.81 1.21 13.65
C ALA A 70 9.05 0.31 13.51
N THR A 71 9.31 -0.14 12.29
CA THR A 71 10.36 -1.12 11.99
C THR A 71 11.54 -0.40 11.36
N LEU A 72 12.70 -0.45 12.02
CA LEU A 72 13.98 -0.14 11.42
C LEU A 72 14.42 -1.34 10.58
N LYS A 73 14.78 -1.08 9.32
CA LYS A 73 15.27 -2.11 8.39
C LYS A 73 16.60 -1.65 7.78
N ILE A 74 17.49 -2.63 7.62
CA ILE A 74 18.83 -2.44 7.06
C ILE A 74 19.11 -3.57 6.06
N GLU A 75 19.54 -3.20 4.86
CA GLU A 75 19.94 -4.11 3.79
C GLU A 75 21.34 -3.79 3.25
N ARG A 76 21.98 -4.79 2.61
CA ARG A 76 23.16 -4.62 1.74
C ARG A 76 22.79 -4.77 0.27
N SER A 77 23.77 -4.48 -0.60
CA SER A 77 23.62 -4.58 -2.05
C SER A 77 22.93 -5.87 -2.51
N LYS A 78 22.00 -5.72 -3.48
CA LYS A 78 21.14 -6.78 -4.03
C LYS A 78 20.00 -7.25 -3.11
N GLY A 79 19.58 -6.41 -2.16
CA GLY A 79 18.41 -6.66 -1.32
C GLY A 79 18.66 -7.77 -0.30
N VAL A 80 19.87 -7.82 0.26
CA VAL A 80 20.23 -8.81 1.29
C VAL A 80 19.88 -8.23 2.66
N PRO A 81 18.88 -8.77 3.39
CA PRO A 81 18.50 -8.27 4.71
C PRO A 81 19.60 -8.49 5.74
N LEU A 82 19.98 -7.44 6.46
CA LEU A 82 20.90 -7.51 7.59
C LEU A 82 20.20 -7.47 8.93
N PHE A 83 19.29 -6.51 9.08
CA PHE A 83 18.65 -6.23 10.35
C PHE A 83 17.22 -5.80 10.12
N SER A 84 16.33 -6.32 10.95
CA SER A 84 14.99 -5.79 11.13
C SER A 84 14.67 -5.77 12.62
N GLY A 85 14.16 -4.66 13.14
CA GLY A 85 13.76 -4.55 14.53
C GLY A 85 12.72 -3.46 14.73
N LYS A 86 11.78 -3.68 15.65
CA LYS A 86 10.74 -2.72 15.99
C LYS A 86 11.14 -1.85 17.17
N PHE A 87 10.88 -0.54 17.07
CA PHE A 87 11.02 0.36 18.21
C PHE A 87 10.09 -0.07 19.36
N PRO A 88 10.56 -0.03 20.62
CA PRO A 88 9.79 -0.45 21.78
C PRO A 88 8.61 0.50 22.07
N HIS A 89 7.66 0.06 22.89
CA HIS A 89 6.47 0.84 23.26
C HIS A 89 6.71 1.80 24.45
N TYR A 90 7.85 2.50 24.47
CA TYR A 90 8.13 3.54 25.46
C TYR A 90 7.31 4.80 25.18
N ILE A 91 6.84 5.48 26.23
CA ILE A 91 5.98 6.66 26.11
C ILE A 91 6.72 7.83 25.47
N GLU A 92 8.03 7.93 25.69
CA GLU A 92 8.91 8.96 25.12
C GLU A 92 8.97 8.88 23.59
N LEU A 93 8.75 7.69 23.01
CA LEU A 93 8.73 7.47 21.57
C LEU A 93 7.37 7.77 20.92
N ALA A 94 6.33 8.07 21.71
CA ALA A 94 5.00 8.39 21.22
C ALA A 94 4.85 9.84 20.74
N TYR A 95 5.77 10.73 21.14
CA TYR A 95 5.58 12.18 21.08
C TYR A 95 6.86 12.96 20.76
N LEU A 96 7.65 12.43 19.83
CA LEU A 96 8.94 13.01 19.50
C LEU A 96 8.77 14.40 18.86
N ARG A 97 9.49 15.37 19.37
CA ARG A 97 9.53 16.75 18.85
C ARG A 97 10.49 16.83 17.68
N ARG A 98 10.19 17.68 16.70
CA ARG A 98 11.14 17.92 15.60
C ARG A 98 12.45 18.51 16.14
N GLY A 99 13.58 18.07 15.59
CA GLY A 99 14.92 18.38 16.07
C GLY A 99 15.39 17.50 17.23
N THR A 100 14.64 16.45 17.57
CA THR A 100 15.10 15.35 18.43
C THR A 100 16.08 14.49 17.65
N ILE A 101 17.18 14.14 18.31
CA ILE A 101 18.18 13.18 17.82
C ILE A 101 17.85 11.82 18.43
N ILE A 102 17.74 10.79 17.61
CA ILE A 102 17.54 9.42 18.06
C ILE A 102 18.74 8.59 17.63
N THR A 103 19.43 7.99 18.57
CA THR A 103 20.49 7.02 18.30
C THR A 103 19.99 5.61 18.53
N VAL A 104 20.35 4.68 17.64
CA VAL A 104 20.20 3.23 17.86
C VAL A 104 21.60 2.64 17.90
N SER A 105 21.96 2.03 19.03
CA SER A 105 23.33 1.60 19.30
C SER A 105 23.40 0.46 20.31
N ASN A 106 24.62 0.04 20.68
CA ASN A 106 24.86 -0.87 21.79
C ASN A 106 24.96 -0.15 23.17
N GLU A 107 24.87 1.18 23.21
CA GLU A 107 24.84 1.93 24.47
C GLU A 107 23.52 1.71 25.21
N PRO A 108 23.47 1.83 26.56
CA PRO A 108 22.24 1.63 27.33
C PRO A 108 21.10 2.53 26.87
N THR A 109 19.87 2.02 26.88
CA THR A 109 18.67 2.81 26.57
C THR A 109 18.57 3.99 27.53
N GLU A 110 18.39 5.18 26.96
CA GLU A 110 18.34 6.47 27.62
C GLU A 110 16.97 7.08 27.29
N LEU A 111 16.14 7.31 28.32
CA LEU A 111 14.78 7.85 28.19
C LEU A 111 14.59 9.12 29.01
N SER A 112 15.65 9.88 29.31
CA SER A 112 15.51 11.15 30.06
C SER A 112 15.11 12.34 29.18
N TYR A 113 14.64 12.06 27.97
CA TYR A 113 14.05 12.97 26.99
C TYR A 113 13.15 14.05 27.59
N ARG A 114 13.63 15.31 27.53
CA ARG A 114 13.03 16.50 28.16
C ARG A 114 13.24 17.75 27.30
N PRO A 115 12.71 17.81 26.08
CA PRO A 115 13.07 18.86 25.12
C PRO A 115 12.67 20.28 25.58
N LEU A 116 11.63 20.39 26.42
CA LEU A 116 11.06 21.65 26.89
C LEU A 116 11.41 22.02 28.34
N ASP A 117 12.26 21.25 29.03
CA ASP A 117 12.74 21.65 30.36
C ASP A 117 13.69 22.85 30.22
N GLY A 118 13.19 24.05 30.51
CA GLY A 118 13.95 25.30 30.41
C GLY A 118 15.19 25.38 31.33
N SER A 119 15.36 24.44 32.26
CA SER A 119 16.54 24.36 33.12
C SER A 119 17.56 23.30 32.69
N LYS A 120 17.11 22.25 31.99
CA LYS A 120 17.91 21.10 31.53
C LYS A 120 17.25 20.41 30.33
N SER A 121 17.22 21.09 29.18
CA SER A 121 16.60 20.51 28.00
C SER A 121 17.41 19.33 27.49
N ASP A 122 16.74 18.21 27.26
CA ASP A 122 17.31 17.01 26.64
C ASP A 122 16.55 16.69 25.36
N TRP A 123 17.29 16.69 24.24
CA TRP A 123 16.78 16.52 22.89
C TRP A 123 17.29 15.23 22.25
N THR A 124 17.90 14.34 23.04
CA THR A 124 18.49 13.10 22.55
C THR A 124 17.81 11.91 23.22
N ILE A 125 17.62 10.83 22.46
CA ILE A 125 17.20 9.53 22.96
C ILE A 125 18.17 8.50 22.41
N ASN A 126 18.69 7.62 23.26
CA ASN A 126 19.40 6.43 22.81
C ASN A 126 18.53 5.20 23.04
N ILE A 127 18.33 4.40 22.00
CA ILE A 127 17.71 3.08 22.08
C ILE A 127 18.80 2.03 21.96
N ASN A 128 18.95 1.21 22.99
CA ASN A 128 19.78 0.03 22.90
C ASN A 128 19.15 -0.94 21.90
N VAL A 129 19.94 -1.46 20.97
CA VAL A 129 19.46 -2.39 19.96
C VAL A 129 18.90 -3.68 20.58
N ASP A 130 19.38 -4.10 21.75
CA ASP A 130 18.85 -5.24 22.51
C ASP A 130 17.46 -5.00 23.13
N ASP A 131 17.05 -3.75 23.27
CA ASP A 131 15.71 -3.39 23.75
C ASP A 131 14.68 -3.26 22.61
N MET A 132 15.10 -3.40 21.34
CA MET A 132 14.18 -3.46 20.20
C MET A 132 13.41 -4.78 20.17
N VAL A 133 12.18 -4.74 19.67
CA VAL A 133 11.24 -5.88 19.67
C VAL A 133 11.24 -6.58 18.31
N ASN A 134 10.97 -7.90 18.28
CA ASN A 134 10.89 -8.71 17.05
C ASN A 134 12.13 -8.54 16.14
N ARG A 135 13.31 -8.70 16.74
CA ARG A 135 14.57 -8.56 16.00
C ARG A 135 14.85 -9.78 15.13
N GLU A 136 15.27 -9.50 13.91
CA GLU A 136 15.80 -10.46 12.96
C GLU A 136 17.16 -9.96 12.44
N GLY A 137 18.09 -10.89 12.24
CA GLY A 137 19.43 -10.57 11.73
C GLY A 137 20.38 -9.93 12.75
N SER A 138 21.46 -9.32 12.25
CA SER A 138 22.55 -8.71 13.03
C SER A 138 22.61 -7.21 12.77
N PHE A 139 22.66 -6.42 13.84
CA PHE A 139 22.85 -4.97 13.74
C PHE A 139 24.33 -4.67 13.50
N GLU A 140 24.74 -4.78 12.24
CA GLU A 140 26.07 -4.47 11.73
C GLU A 140 25.94 -3.39 10.68
N ILE A 141 26.63 -2.26 10.83
CA ILE A 141 26.52 -1.08 9.96
C ILE A 141 27.86 -0.62 9.37
N SER A 142 28.88 -1.49 9.42
CA SER A 142 30.26 -1.26 8.95
C SER A 142 30.54 -1.74 7.51
N ASP A 143 29.53 -1.73 6.63
CA ASP A 143 29.66 -2.13 5.23
C ASP A 143 29.52 -0.92 4.31
N SER A 144 30.16 -0.96 3.14
CA SER A 144 30.16 0.12 2.14
C SER A 144 28.96 0.07 1.18
N THR A 145 27.90 -0.66 1.53
CA THR A 145 26.70 -0.83 0.71
C THR A 145 25.40 -0.76 1.52
N MET A 146 25.33 0.13 2.50
CA MET A 146 24.16 0.23 3.38
C MET A 146 22.94 0.87 2.70
N ASP A 147 21.77 0.28 2.96
CA ASP A 147 20.45 0.86 2.71
C ASP A 147 19.59 0.73 3.99
N ILE A 148 19.15 1.87 4.51
CA ILE A 148 18.49 2.02 5.81
C ILE A 148 17.18 2.75 5.61
N TRP A 149 16.09 2.22 6.16
CA TRP A 149 14.79 2.89 6.15
C TRP A 149 13.97 2.54 7.39
N ILE A 150 12.92 3.34 7.64
CA ILE A 150 12.01 3.12 8.76
C ILE A 150 10.59 3.10 8.23
N GLU A 151 9.91 2.00 8.53
CA GLU A 151 8.53 1.74 8.14
C GLU A 151 7.62 1.85 9.36
N ALA A 152 6.58 2.69 9.29
CA ALA A 152 5.53 2.78 10.31
C ALA A 152 4.72 1.49 10.40
N ILE A 153 3.87 1.38 11.44
CA ILE A 153 2.98 0.21 11.62
C ILE A 153 2.02 0.03 10.43
N ASP A 154 1.58 1.11 9.80
CA ASP A 154 0.69 1.12 8.64
C ASP A 154 1.43 0.94 7.29
N ARG A 155 2.71 0.58 7.33
CA ARG A 155 3.62 0.40 6.18
C ARG A 155 3.99 1.66 5.42
N THR A 156 3.62 2.85 5.91
CA THR A 156 4.15 4.11 5.36
C THR A 156 5.62 4.29 5.76
N LEU A 157 6.42 4.93 4.90
CA LEU A 157 7.82 5.21 5.22
C LEU A 157 7.91 6.46 6.10
N LEU A 158 8.39 6.29 7.34
CA LEU A 158 8.76 7.40 8.21
C LEU A 158 10.12 7.99 7.81
N MET A 159 11.00 7.13 7.30
CA MET A 159 12.26 7.46 6.67
C MET A 159 12.38 6.65 5.38
N GLU A 160 12.64 7.33 4.27
CA GLU A 160 12.92 6.68 2.99
C GLU A 160 14.26 5.94 3.01
N HIS A 161 14.42 4.98 2.09
CA HIS A 161 15.70 4.33 1.78
C HIS A 161 16.82 5.36 1.72
N SER A 162 17.81 5.21 2.60
CA SER A 162 18.91 6.15 2.81
C SER A 162 20.21 5.39 3.07
N GLY A 163 21.32 5.92 2.56
CA GLY A 163 22.64 5.30 2.66
C GLY A 163 23.37 5.31 1.33
N GLU A 164 24.39 4.47 1.21
CA GLU A 164 25.34 4.46 0.09
C GLU A 164 24.74 3.92 -1.20
N ILE A 165 23.85 2.92 -1.09
CA ILE A 165 23.18 2.34 -2.26
C ILE A 165 22.38 3.42 -2.98
N VAL A 166 21.65 4.23 -2.21
CA VAL A 166 20.81 5.30 -2.73
C VAL A 166 21.65 6.42 -3.36
N LYS A 167 22.84 6.65 -2.80
CA LYS A 167 23.83 7.59 -3.34
C LYS A 167 24.60 7.10 -4.56
N GLY A 168 24.69 5.79 -4.75
CA GLY A 168 25.46 5.17 -5.85
C GLY A 168 26.98 5.21 -5.65
N TRP A 169 27.46 5.46 -4.43
CA TRP A 169 28.87 5.41 -4.04
C TRP A 169 29.01 5.02 -2.56
N GLY A 170 30.12 4.35 -2.19
CA GLY A 170 30.38 3.86 -0.84
C GLY A 170 31.44 4.66 -0.09
N ILE A 171 31.36 4.63 1.23
CA ILE A 171 32.36 5.05 2.21
C ILE A 171 33.20 3.84 2.63
N ASP A 172 34.41 4.08 3.14
CA ASP A 172 35.32 3.01 3.58
C ASP A 172 35.22 2.67 5.08
N ASP A 173 36.01 1.67 5.51
CA ASP A 173 36.02 1.15 6.89
C ASP A 173 36.73 2.07 7.91
N GLU A 174 37.08 3.30 7.51
CA GLU A 174 37.66 4.37 8.35
C GLU A 174 36.81 5.66 8.30
N GLU A 175 35.60 5.58 7.73
CA GLU A 175 34.70 6.70 7.46
C GLU A 175 33.35 6.60 8.18
N ILE A 176 32.59 7.69 8.08
CA ILE A 176 31.22 7.85 8.58
C ILE A 176 30.37 8.44 7.46
N PHE A 177 29.13 8.00 7.38
CA PHE A 177 28.15 8.62 6.49
C PHE A 177 27.42 9.69 7.28
N LYS A 178 27.33 10.93 6.77
CA LYS A 178 26.66 12.01 7.50
C LYS A 178 25.92 12.99 6.60
N LEU A 179 24.95 13.69 7.18
CA LEU A 179 24.31 14.86 6.59
C LEU A 179 25.13 16.13 6.88
N LYS A 180 25.63 16.79 5.83
CA LYS A 180 26.44 18.04 5.93
C LYS A 180 25.62 19.30 5.64
N ARG A 181 24.45 19.41 6.25
CA ARG A 181 23.53 20.56 6.14
C ARG A 181 22.59 20.63 7.34
N ASP A 182 22.03 21.81 7.60
CA ASP A 182 20.88 21.97 8.49
C ASP A 182 19.73 21.01 8.08
N PRO A 183 19.26 20.15 9.01
CA PRO A 183 18.17 19.22 8.79
C PRO A 183 16.83 19.89 8.46
N SER A 184 16.10 19.33 7.50
CA SER A 184 14.70 19.68 7.19
C SER A 184 13.97 18.49 6.56
N ALA A 185 12.63 18.49 6.61
CA ALA A 185 11.78 17.46 5.99
C ALA A 185 11.92 17.40 4.46
N ASP A 186 12.46 18.46 3.83
CA ASP A 186 12.68 18.56 2.39
C ASP A 186 13.97 17.88 1.91
N ILE A 187 14.76 17.29 2.80
CA ILE A 187 15.98 16.55 2.44
C ILE A 187 15.59 15.22 1.79
N ASN A 188 16.12 14.99 0.59
CA ASN A 188 15.99 13.70 -0.08
C ASN A 188 17.18 12.79 0.27
N PRO A 189 16.98 11.46 0.32
CA PRO A 189 18.07 10.52 0.55
C PRO A 189 19.24 10.61 -0.44
N ASP A 190 18.98 11.10 -1.65
CA ASP A 190 19.99 11.33 -2.69
C ASP A 190 20.59 12.75 -2.65
N ASP A 191 20.20 13.63 -1.72
CA ASP A 191 20.64 15.03 -1.61
C ASP A 191 22.15 15.14 -1.41
N GLU A 192 22.84 15.91 -2.26
CA GLU A 192 24.31 16.10 -2.27
C GLU A 192 24.94 16.46 -0.92
N ALA A 193 24.15 16.95 0.06
CA ALA A 193 24.60 17.17 1.43
C ALA A 193 25.02 15.88 2.16
N TYR A 194 24.50 14.72 1.78
CA TYR A 194 24.92 13.43 2.33
C TYR A 194 26.26 12.97 1.76
N GLY A 195 27.16 12.58 2.65
CA GLY A 195 28.43 11.94 2.30
C GLY A 195 29.40 11.87 3.47
N ASP A 196 30.67 11.59 3.18
CA ASP A 196 31.76 11.56 4.15
C ASP A 196 32.38 12.96 4.34
N ASP A 197 33.37 13.07 5.23
CA ASP A 197 34.17 14.28 5.36
C ASP A 197 35.11 14.49 4.16
N THR A 198 35.28 15.76 3.75
CA THR A 198 36.09 16.15 2.59
C THR A 198 37.46 15.44 2.57
N SER A 199 37.80 14.78 1.45
CA SER A 199 39.04 14.01 1.30
C SER A 199 40.29 14.75 1.82
N GLY A 200 41.03 14.09 2.70
CA GLY A 200 42.25 14.62 3.32
C GLY A 200 42.03 15.60 4.48
N LYS A 201 40.77 15.87 4.86
CA LYS A 201 40.41 16.60 6.08
C LYS A 201 40.18 15.64 7.23
N GLN A 202 40.26 16.18 8.45
CA GLN A 202 40.00 15.44 9.67
C GLN A 202 38.54 14.98 9.70
N ALA A 203 38.30 13.68 9.89
CA ALA A 203 36.95 13.15 10.05
C ALA A 203 36.42 13.46 11.47
N ILE A 204 35.18 13.94 11.58
CA ILE A 204 34.57 14.34 12.87
C ILE A 204 33.23 13.64 13.04
N SER A 205 33.13 12.69 13.97
CA SER A 205 31.86 12.01 14.25
C SER A 205 31.16 12.61 15.48
N THR A 206 29.84 12.50 15.54
CA THR A 206 29.01 13.30 16.44
C THR A 206 27.92 12.52 17.15
N PHE A 207 28.20 11.29 17.61
CA PHE A 207 27.20 10.46 18.30
C PHE A 207 26.38 11.22 19.37
N GLY A 208 25.07 11.29 19.16
CA GLY A 208 24.09 11.94 20.05
C GLY A 208 24.09 13.48 19.98
N SER A 209 24.74 14.09 18.98
CA SER A 209 24.95 15.54 18.85
C SER A 209 24.79 16.02 17.40
N PRO A 210 24.49 17.31 17.16
CA PRO A 210 24.39 17.84 15.80
C PRO A 210 25.69 17.65 15.00
N ASN A 211 25.60 17.27 13.72
CA ASN A 211 26.79 16.94 12.93
C ASN A 211 27.76 18.10 12.80
N ILE A 212 29.05 17.76 12.81
CA ILE A 212 30.15 18.66 12.53
C ILE A 212 30.91 18.16 11.30
N TRP A 213 31.28 19.06 10.39
CA TRP A 213 32.07 18.73 9.22
C TRP A 213 32.99 19.88 8.81
N ILE A 214 34.05 19.55 8.06
CA ILE A 214 34.98 20.52 7.49
C ILE A 214 34.80 20.54 5.97
N ASP A 215 34.51 21.72 5.42
CA ASP A 215 34.34 21.89 3.98
C ASP A 215 35.67 21.99 3.21
N SER A 216 35.58 22.17 1.89
CA SER A 216 36.76 22.32 1.03
C SER A 216 37.58 23.59 1.30
N GLU A 217 36.99 24.59 1.96
CA GLU A 217 37.64 25.86 2.35
C GLU A 217 38.26 25.79 3.76
N GLU A 218 38.27 24.61 4.39
CA GLU A 218 38.75 24.39 5.77
C GLU A 218 37.92 25.10 6.83
N ILE A 219 36.64 25.36 6.55
CA ILE A 219 35.70 25.93 7.51
C ILE A 219 34.97 24.78 8.19
N GLU A 220 35.02 24.77 9.52
CA GLU A 220 34.21 23.88 10.36
C GLU A 220 32.78 24.41 10.42
N HIS A 221 31.82 23.54 10.13
CA HIS A 221 30.39 23.81 10.21
C HIS A 221 29.77 22.90 11.28
N THR A 222 28.75 23.41 11.97
CA THR A 222 27.92 22.64 12.89
C THR A 222 26.47 22.75 12.42
N GLN A 223 25.77 21.62 12.36
CA GLN A 223 24.35 21.61 12.04
C GLN A 223 23.56 22.48 13.03
N ASN A 224 22.63 23.28 12.50
CA ASN A 224 21.76 24.13 13.31
C ASN A 224 20.34 23.59 13.40
N LEU A 225 20.00 23.02 14.56
CA LEU A 225 18.65 22.49 14.84
C LEU A 225 17.65 23.54 15.33
N SER A 226 18.04 24.82 15.49
CA SER A 226 17.16 25.85 16.09
C SER A 226 15.86 26.07 15.32
N LYS A 227 15.87 25.92 13.99
CA LYS A 227 14.65 26.03 13.16
C LYS A 227 13.66 24.91 13.44
N LEU A 228 14.15 23.69 13.66
CA LEU A 228 13.31 22.57 14.08
C LEU A 228 12.86 22.79 15.53
N ARG A 229 13.78 23.18 16.42
CA ARG A 229 13.50 23.35 17.86
C ARG A 229 12.73 24.63 18.23
N ASP A 230 12.16 25.36 17.27
CA ASP A 230 11.41 26.58 17.54
C ASP A 230 10.12 26.28 18.33
N ILE A 231 10.06 26.81 19.56
CA ILE A 231 9.03 26.56 20.58
C ILE A 231 7.81 27.47 20.37
N GLU A 232 7.95 28.64 19.73
CA GLU A 232 6.85 29.63 19.62
C GLU A 232 5.73 29.18 18.67
N SER A 233 5.92 28.10 17.90
CA SER A 233 4.95 27.63 16.89
C SER A 233 4.12 26.40 17.30
N SER A 234 4.28 25.80 18.48
CA SER A 234 3.57 24.54 18.79
C SER A 234 3.25 24.29 20.27
N ILE A 235 2.28 25.04 20.84
CA ILE A 235 1.35 24.42 21.82
C ILE A 235 0.45 23.51 20.99
N ASN A 236 0.89 22.28 20.75
CA ASN A 236 0.06 21.32 20.05
C ASN A 236 -0.81 20.63 21.09
N ILE A 237 -2.07 21.01 21.08
CA ILE A 237 -3.09 20.50 21.97
C ILE A 237 -3.42 19.09 21.50
N MET A 238 -3.23 18.08 22.35
CA MET A 238 -3.63 16.70 22.03
C MET A 238 -5.05 16.42 22.51
N MET A 239 -5.43 17.03 23.63
CA MET A 239 -6.76 16.93 24.20
C MET A 239 -7.31 18.29 24.58
N LEU A 240 -8.61 18.47 24.40
CA LEU A 240 -9.38 19.62 24.88
C LEU A 240 -10.17 19.25 26.12
N LEU A 241 -10.38 20.22 27.00
CA LEU A 241 -11.37 20.09 28.06
C LEU A 241 -12.76 20.12 27.42
N ASN A 242 -13.58 19.09 27.61
CA ASN A 242 -14.90 19.01 26.99
C ASN A 242 -16.00 19.56 27.90
N GLU A 243 -16.15 18.96 29.08
CA GLU A 243 -17.16 19.34 30.06
C GLU A 243 -16.64 19.08 31.47
N TYR A 244 -17.06 19.86 32.47
CA TYR A 244 -16.91 19.45 33.86
C TYR A 244 -18.06 19.93 34.73
N ASN A 245 -18.31 19.18 35.81
CA ASN A 245 -19.41 19.46 36.71
C ASN A 245 -19.06 20.47 37.81
N ALA A 246 -19.55 21.70 37.66
CA ALA A 246 -19.43 22.75 38.68
C ALA A 246 -20.60 22.75 39.70
N VAL A 247 -21.58 21.84 39.57
CA VAL A 247 -22.77 21.81 40.43
C VAL A 247 -22.42 21.38 41.86
N SER A 248 -22.83 22.18 42.85
CA SER A 248 -22.65 21.82 44.26
C SER A 248 -23.47 20.59 44.65
N ARG A 249 -22.95 19.77 45.57
CA ARG A 249 -23.57 18.51 46.03
C ARG A 249 -25.00 18.65 46.56
N ASP A 250 -25.39 19.83 47.04
CA ASP A 250 -26.72 20.15 47.58
C ASP A 250 -27.63 20.90 46.60
N ARG A 251 -27.21 21.02 45.33
CA ARG A 251 -27.90 21.77 44.28
C ARG A 251 -28.29 20.87 43.11
N TYR A 252 -29.31 21.30 42.38
CA TYR A 252 -29.64 20.75 41.07
C TYR A 252 -28.99 21.59 39.98
N LEU A 253 -28.81 20.97 38.81
CA LEU A 253 -28.49 21.66 37.57
C LEU A 253 -29.52 22.78 37.28
N LYS A 254 -29.04 23.92 36.80
CA LYS A 254 -29.80 25.17 36.62
C LYS A 254 -31.01 24.99 35.70
N SER A 255 -32.12 25.64 36.05
CA SER A 255 -33.35 25.72 35.27
C SER A 255 -33.98 27.12 35.42
N TYR A 256 -34.54 27.64 34.32
CA TYR A 256 -35.38 28.83 34.30
C TYR A 256 -36.74 28.51 33.67
N GLY A 257 -37.70 27.98 34.44
CA GLY A 257 -39.06 27.76 33.93
C GLY A 257 -39.80 26.58 34.56
N ILE A 258 -40.74 26.03 33.78
CA ILE A 258 -41.51 24.81 34.09
C ILE A 258 -40.75 23.52 33.71
N ASP A 259 -39.72 23.61 32.88
CA ASP A 259 -38.82 22.53 32.51
C ASP A 259 -37.57 22.54 33.40
N TYR A 260 -37.04 21.36 33.71
CA TYR A 260 -35.91 21.18 34.64
C TYR A 260 -34.61 20.94 33.88
N GLY A 261 -33.51 21.55 34.32
CA GLY A 261 -32.16 21.18 33.87
C GLY A 261 -31.90 19.73 34.26
N TYR A 262 -31.31 18.97 33.33
CA TYR A 262 -31.03 17.56 33.50
C TYR A 262 -29.77 17.16 32.72
N ASP A 263 -29.18 16.06 33.16
CA ASP A 263 -28.09 15.39 32.48
C ASP A 263 -28.63 14.17 31.70
N THR A 264 -28.11 13.90 30.51
CA THR A 264 -28.60 12.78 29.66
C THR A 264 -28.38 11.40 30.27
N LYS A 265 -27.37 11.23 31.14
CA LYS A 265 -27.06 9.99 31.86
C LYS A 265 -27.75 9.93 33.22
N PHE A 266 -27.62 11.00 34.02
CA PHE A 266 -28.07 11.01 35.42
C PHE A 266 -29.51 11.50 35.60
N GLY A 267 -30.10 12.11 34.57
CA GLY A 267 -31.36 12.83 34.70
C GLY A 267 -31.21 14.03 35.63
N ARG A 268 -32.18 14.23 36.53
CA ARG A 268 -32.16 15.33 37.50
C ARG A 268 -31.83 14.83 38.90
N VAL A 269 -30.59 15.01 39.32
CA VAL A 269 -30.09 14.59 40.64
C VAL A 269 -29.33 15.71 41.34
N TYR A 270 -29.24 15.62 42.67
CA TYR A 270 -28.39 16.52 43.45
C TYR A 270 -26.91 16.33 43.09
N GLY A 271 -26.19 17.44 42.94
CA GLY A 271 -24.77 17.43 42.57
C GLY A 271 -24.49 16.93 41.16
N ASN A 272 -25.50 16.72 40.32
CA ASN A 272 -25.36 16.29 38.92
C ASN A 272 -24.41 15.10 38.71
N GLY A 273 -24.55 14.04 39.53
CA GLY A 273 -23.75 12.82 39.39
C GLY A 273 -22.39 12.83 40.11
N GLY A 274 -22.12 13.80 40.98
CA GLY A 274 -20.88 13.84 41.77
C GLY A 274 -19.79 14.69 41.11
N ASN A 275 -18.52 14.45 41.43
CA ASN A 275 -17.44 15.16 40.74
C ASN A 275 -17.08 14.41 39.46
N TRP A 276 -16.97 15.12 38.34
CA TRP A 276 -16.51 14.56 37.07
C TRP A 276 -16.02 15.63 36.10
N ILE A 277 -15.12 15.22 35.22
CA ILE A 277 -14.51 16.03 34.17
C ILE A 277 -14.30 15.19 32.91
N GLU A 278 -14.42 15.81 31.75
CA GLU A 278 -14.33 15.16 30.44
C GLU A 278 -13.33 15.85 29.55
N PHE A 279 -12.66 15.05 28.72
CA PHE A 279 -11.68 15.49 27.76
C PHE A 279 -12.01 14.89 26.39
N ILE A 280 -11.76 15.64 25.32
CA ILE A 280 -11.82 15.11 23.95
C ILE A 280 -10.41 14.98 23.42
N ALA A 281 -10.05 13.79 22.96
CA ALA A 281 -8.88 13.60 22.13
C ALA A 281 -9.09 14.29 20.78
N ILE A 282 -8.20 15.19 20.40
CA ILE A 282 -8.20 15.84 19.06
C ILE A 282 -7.00 15.42 18.21
N LYS A 283 -6.14 14.58 18.79
CA LYS A 283 -5.11 13.82 18.10
C LYS A 283 -5.34 12.34 18.25
N ASP A 284 -4.81 11.60 17.30
CA ASP A 284 -4.88 10.16 17.26
C ASP A 284 -3.72 9.51 18.03
N ASN A 285 -3.91 8.24 18.44
CA ASN A 285 -2.92 7.41 19.15
C ASN A 285 -2.33 8.03 20.43
N ILE A 286 -3.14 8.74 21.22
CA ILE A 286 -2.71 9.33 22.48
C ILE A 286 -2.49 8.22 23.52
N ASP A 287 -1.31 8.17 24.13
CA ASP A 287 -0.99 7.33 25.27
C ASP A 287 -1.01 8.15 26.57
N LEU A 288 -1.93 7.81 27.47
CA LEU A 288 -2.06 8.45 28.78
C LEU A 288 -1.43 7.64 29.91
N ARG A 289 -0.83 6.48 29.65
CA ARG A 289 -0.30 5.63 30.74
C ARG A 289 0.79 6.37 31.50
N GLY A 290 0.62 6.45 32.82
CA GLY A 290 1.51 7.21 33.70
C GLY A 290 1.43 8.73 33.57
N ALA A 291 0.66 9.29 32.63
CA ALA A 291 0.41 10.72 32.52
C ALA A 291 -0.24 11.26 33.80
N LYS A 292 -0.04 12.55 34.09
CA LYS A 292 -0.53 13.20 35.32
C LYS A 292 -1.69 14.12 35.02
N LEU A 293 -2.82 13.86 35.64
CA LEU A 293 -3.96 14.78 35.74
C LEU A 293 -3.74 15.75 36.91
N ARG A 294 -3.80 17.05 36.63
CA ARG A 294 -3.64 18.12 37.63
C ARG A 294 -4.86 19.01 37.66
N ILE A 295 -5.38 19.29 38.86
CA ILE A 295 -6.46 20.25 39.09
C ILE A 295 -5.99 21.29 40.09
N THR A 296 -6.18 22.56 39.74
CA THR A 296 -5.74 23.71 40.53
C THR A 296 -6.89 24.71 40.69
N ILE A 297 -6.99 25.32 41.87
CA ILE A 297 -7.90 26.45 42.14
C ILE A 297 -7.06 27.59 42.71
N CYS A 298 -7.31 28.84 42.30
CA CYS A 298 -6.58 30.03 42.74
C CYS A 298 -5.04 29.88 42.72
N ASN A 299 -4.50 29.19 41.70
CA ASN A 299 -3.08 28.82 41.56
C ASN A 299 -2.51 27.94 42.69
N CYS A 300 -3.37 27.26 43.45
CA CYS A 300 -3.02 26.26 44.46
C CYS A 300 -3.43 24.87 43.96
N MET A 301 -2.49 23.91 43.99
CA MET A 301 -2.78 22.52 43.62
C MET A 301 -3.90 21.97 44.51
N LEU A 302 -4.95 21.42 43.90
CA LEU A 302 -6.09 20.80 44.58
C LEU A 302 -6.03 19.27 44.49
N PHE A 303 -5.60 18.75 43.34
CA PHE A 303 -5.54 17.32 43.06
C PHE A 303 -4.46 17.01 42.02
N GLU A 304 -3.68 15.97 42.25
CA GLU A 304 -2.75 15.38 41.27
C GLU A 304 -2.85 13.86 41.34
N ALA A 305 -2.97 13.20 40.19
CA ALA A 305 -2.97 11.75 40.09
C ALA A 305 -2.39 11.28 38.76
N LYS A 306 -1.83 10.08 38.75
CA LYS A 306 -1.37 9.40 37.55
C LYS A 306 -2.44 8.48 36.98
N PHE A 307 -2.55 8.46 35.67
CA PHE A 307 -3.30 7.47 34.93
C PHE A 307 -2.64 6.09 35.05
N PRO A 308 -3.42 5.00 35.17
CA PRO A 308 -2.88 3.66 35.32
C PRO A 308 -2.23 3.14 34.03
N ASP A 309 -1.34 2.16 34.19
CA ASP A 309 -0.73 1.43 33.07
C ASP A 309 -1.70 0.33 32.58
N ILE A 310 -2.67 0.73 31.75
CA ILE A 310 -3.66 -0.16 31.13
C ILE A 310 -3.71 0.07 29.62
N GLU A 311 -3.96 -1.00 28.86
CA GLU A 311 -3.96 -1.00 27.39
C GLU A 311 -4.98 -0.03 26.79
N ALA A 312 -6.17 0.12 27.39
CA ALA A 312 -7.17 1.07 26.90
C ALA A 312 -6.67 2.54 26.87
N LEU A 313 -5.62 2.86 27.64
CA LEU A 313 -5.01 4.19 27.67
C LEU A 313 -3.74 4.29 26.81
N SER A 314 -3.26 3.21 26.18
CA SER A 314 -2.04 3.26 25.36
C SER A 314 -2.26 3.83 23.95
N ASN A 315 -3.52 3.89 23.52
CA ASN A 315 -3.91 4.21 22.15
C ASN A 315 -5.29 4.88 22.08
N ILE A 316 -5.47 5.98 22.79
CA ILE A 316 -6.70 6.77 22.75
C ILE A 316 -6.78 7.47 21.40
N ARG A 317 -7.83 7.13 20.65
CA ARG A 317 -8.11 7.60 19.30
C ARG A 317 -8.76 8.98 19.29
N SER A 318 -8.52 9.74 18.23
CA SER A 318 -9.10 11.07 18.02
C SER A 318 -10.64 11.03 18.02
N GLY A 319 -11.28 11.98 18.70
CA GLY A 319 -12.73 12.04 18.90
C GLY A 319 -13.26 11.17 20.05
N THR A 320 -12.38 10.53 20.82
CA THR A 320 -12.73 9.83 22.06
C THR A 320 -13.03 10.83 23.18
N ILE A 321 -14.12 10.59 23.93
CA ILE A 321 -14.41 11.29 25.18
C ILE A 321 -13.84 10.46 26.33
N LEU A 322 -12.86 11.03 27.03
CA LEU A 322 -12.32 10.48 28.27
C LEU A 322 -12.95 11.20 29.46
N THR A 323 -13.67 10.47 30.30
CA THR A 323 -14.27 10.97 31.53
C THR A 323 -13.50 10.46 32.75
N VAL A 324 -13.21 11.35 33.71
CA VAL A 324 -12.73 10.97 35.05
C VAL A 324 -13.81 11.35 36.05
N SER A 325 -14.26 10.38 36.85
CA SER A 325 -15.37 10.58 37.79
C SER A 325 -15.15 9.92 39.14
N ASP A 326 -15.79 10.45 40.19
CA ASP A 326 -15.76 9.83 41.52
C ASP A 326 -16.93 8.86 41.79
N SER A 327 -17.93 8.86 40.92
CA SER A 327 -19.22 8.22 41.18
C SER A 327 -19.63 7.19 40.11
N VAL A 328 -18.94 7.11 38.98
CA VAL A 328 -19.22 6.14 37.90
C VAL A 328 -18.07 5.14 37.80
N ALA A 329 -18.40 3.85 37.68
CA ALA A 329 -17.42 2.77 37.60
C ALA A 329 -16.59 2.86 36.31
N THR A 330 -15.34 2.43 36.39
CA THR A 330 -14.43 2.40 35.23
C THR A 330 -15.01 1.57 34.09
N ASP A 331 -14.94 2.14 32.89
CA ASP A 331 -15.41 1.56 31.65
C ASP A 331 -14.21 1.34 30.71
N LEU A 332 -13.97 0.07 30.39
CA LEU A 332 -12.89 -0.37 29.50
C LEU A 332 -13.45 -1.05 28.24
N SER A 333 -14.74 -0.88 27.90
CA SER A 333 -15.31 -1.42 26.65
C SER A 333 -14.90 -0.66 25.39
N TYR A 334 -14.01 0.32 25.54
CA TYR A 334 -13.45 1.18 24.50
C TYR A 334 -13.08 0.41 23.22
N ASN A 335 -13.78 0.71 22.12
CA ASN A 335 -13.58 0.07 20.82
C ASN A 335 -14.05 1.01 19.69
N PRO A 336 -13.28 2.08 19.40
CA PRO A 336 -13.66 3.10 18.43
C PRO A 336 -13.63 2.59 16.97
N SER A 337 -12.82 1.57 16.68
CA SER A 337 -12.62 1.01 15.34
C SER A 337 -13.70 -0.01 14.94
N SER A 338 -14.66 -0.32 15.82
CA SER A 338 -15.79 -1.18 15.50
C SER A 338 -16.68 -0.50 14.46
N SER A 339 -16.93 -1.17 13.33
CA SER A 339 -17.81 -0.65 12.29
C SER A 339 -19.30 -0.61 12.68
N CYS A 340 -19.66 -1.17 13.84
CA CYS A 340 -21.05 -1.45 14.20
C CYS A 340 -21.45 -1.07 15.63
N GLU A 341 -20.53 -1.19 16.57
CA GLU A 341 -20.72 -0.81 17.97
C GLU A 341 -19.50 -0.01 18.41
N ALA A 342 -19.22 1.08 17.69
CA ALA A 342 -18.10 1.94 17.99
C ALA A 342 -18.28 2.58 19.37
N ASP A 343 -17.45 2.19 20.33
CA ASP A 343 -17.42 2.80 21.65
C ASP A 343 -16.31 3.85 21.69
N TRP A 344 -16.73 5.11 21.60
CA TRP A 344 -15.87 6.29 21.62
C TRP A 344 -15.74 6.91 23.02
N ASN A 345 -16.21 6.23 24.06
CA ASN A 345 -16.19 6.75 25.42
C ASN A 345 -15.32 5.88 26.31
N LEU A 346 -14.61 6.52 27.23
CA LEU A 346 -13.84 5.84 28.26
C LEU A 346 -14.10 6.57 29.58
N ASN A 347 -14.55 5.86 30.61
CA ASN A 347 -14.67 6.43 31.94
C ASN A 347 -13.64 5.78 32.88
N LEU A 348 -12.89 6.58 33.62
CA LEU A 348 -12.05 6.13 34.72
C LEU A 348 -12.64 6.60 36.04
N ASN A 349 -12.86 5.66 36.95
CA ASN A 349 -13.16 6.02 38.32
C ASN A 349 -11.88 6.51 39.01
N ILE A 350 -12.01 7.52 39.85
CA ILE A 350 -10.90 8.09 40.62
C ILE A 350 -10.17 7.07 41.50
N SER A 351 -10.84 5.98 41.91
CA SER A 351 -10.22 4.90 42.68
C SER A 351 -9.14 4.13 41.92
N ASP A 352 -9.16 4.22 40.59
CA ASP A 352 -8.27 3.47 39.70
C ASP A 352 -7.10 4.33 39.20
N LEU A 353 -7.05 5.61 39.60
CA LEU A 353 -5.91 6.49 39.39
C LEU A 353 -4.95 6.39 40.60
N ASP A 354 -3.65 6.53 40.34
CA ASP A 354 -2.65 6.61 41.41
C ASP A 354 -2.56 8.05 41.93
N VAL A 355 -3.35 8.34 42.97
CA VAL A 355 -3.48 9.68 43.56
C VAL A 355 -2.22 10.06 44.34
N GLU A 356 -1.49 11.05 43.83
CA GLU A 356 -0.28 11.57 44.46
C GLU A 356 -0.59 12.69 45.46
N TYR A 357 -1.64 13.46 45.22
CA TYR A 357 -2.00 14.60 46.07
C TYR A 357 -3.49 14.96 46.03
N GLY A 358 -4.02 15.38 47.18
CA GLY A 358 -5.25 16.18 47.25
C GLY A 358 -6.57 15.41 47.20
N THR A 359 -7.66 16.09 46.81
CA THR A 359 -9.00 15.50 46.70
C THR A 359 -9.63 15.93 45.39
N PHE A 360 -10.13 14.96 44.63
CA PHE A 360 -10.80 15.23 43.37
C PHE A 360 -12.11 16.01 43.59
N GLN A 361 -12.12 17.26 43.13
CA GLN A 361 -13.25 18.18 43.26
C GLN A 361 -13.37 19.03 41.99
N THR A 362 -14.57 19.10 41.42
CA THR A 362 -14.86 19.86 40.19
C THR A 362 -15.86 20.99 40.40
N ASN A 363 -16.47 21.08 41.59
CA ASN A 363 -17.55 22.00 41.95
C ASN A 363 -17.12 23.46 42.19
N SER A 364 -16.18 23.97 41.39
CA SER A 364 -15.63 25.32 41.50
C SER A 364 -15.77 26.09 40.18
N GLY A 365 -16.08 27.38 40.28
CA GLY A 365 -16.11 28.30 39.13
C GLY A 365 -14.75 28.87 38.73
N ASP A 366 -13.68 28.57 39.47
CA ASP A 366 -12.30 29.03 39.23
C ASP A 366 -11.33 27.86 38.99
N LEU A 367 -11.81 26.80 38.34
CA LEU A 367 -11.09 25.56 38.16
C LEU A 367 -10.12 25.64 36.96
N LYS A 368 -8.91 25.12 37.14
CA LYS A 368 -7.90 24.89 36.10
C LYS A 368 -7.53 23.41 36.06
N VAL A 369 -7.47 22.84 34.86
CA VAL A 369 -7.08 21.44 34.64
C VAL A 369 -5.97 21.37 33.61
N SER A 370 -5.01 20.49 33.82
CA SER A 370 -4.01 20.11 32.83
C SER A 370 -3.71 18.61 32.86
N ILE A 371 -3.25 18.09 31.73
CA ILE A 371 -2.69 16.74 31.62
C ILE A 371 -1.30 16.85 31.02
N VAL A 372 -0.32 16.26 31.69
CA VAL A 372 1.07 16.21 31.24
C VAL A 372 1.57 14.77 31.22
N SER A 373 2.61 14.46 30.46
CA SER A 373 3.26 13.15 30.53
C SER A 373 3.69 12.79 31.96
N GLY A 374 3.97 11.50 32.23
CA GLY A 374 4.40 11.06 33.56
C GLY A 374 5.68 11.73 34.07
N SER A 375 6.55 12.16 33.15
CA SER A 375 7.74 12.97 33.42
C SER A 375 7.40 14.44 33.73
N GLY A 376 6.29 14.95 33.16
CA GLY A 376 5.78 16.31 33.33
C GLY A 376 6.11 17.28 32.20
N ASP A 377 6.80 16.80 31.16
CA ASP A 377 7.49 17.65 30.17
C ASP A 377 6.74 17.80 28.85
N ILE A 378 5.79 16.91 28.57
CA ILE A 378 4.92 16.99 27.39
C ILE A 378 3.53 17.42 27.86
N THR A 379 3.06 18.56 27.32
CA THR A 379 1.68 19.02 27.54
C THR A 379 0.75 18.23 26.64
N ILE A 380 -0.09 17.39 27.23
CA ILE A 380 -1.13 16.63 26.53
C ILE A 380 -2.41 17.48 26.47
N LEU A 381 -2.77 18.09 27.61
CA LEU A 381 -3.84 19.07 27.74
C LEU A 381 -3.28 20.32 28.44
N PRO A 382 -3.23 21.48 27.78
CA PRO A 382 -2.77 22.73 28.40
C PRO A 382 -3.74 23.18 29.49
N GLU A 383 -3.30 24.06 30.41
CA GLU A 383 -4.20 24.61 31.44
C GLU A 383 -5.50 25.11 30.78
N SER A 384 -6.62 24.50 31.19
CA SER A 384 -7.95 24.74 30.65
C SER A 384 -8.97 24.85 31.78
N GLY A 385 -10.14 25.42 31.50
CA GLY A 385 -11.22 25.58 32.48
C GLY A 385 -11.66 27.02 32.63
N SER A 386 -12.62 27.25 33.53
CA SER A 386 -13.27 28.54 33.67
C SER A 386 -12.34 29.66 34.13
N ALA A 387 -11.29 29.33 34.88
CA ALA A 387 -10.26 30.29 35.28
C ALA A 387 -9.32 30.69 34.13
N ILE A 388 -9.27 29.91 33.04
CA ILE A 388 -8.44 30.16 31.85
C ILE A 388 -9.24 30.86 30.75
N SER A 389 -10.43 30.35 30.44
CA SER A 389 -11.36 31.03 29.52
C SER A 389 -12.02 32.25 30.16
N GLU A 390 -11.80 32.48 31.45
CA GLU A 390 -12.42 33.54 32.24
C GLU A 390 -13.95 33.56 32.10
N THR A 391 -14.56 32.37 32.12
CA THR A 391 -16.01 32.15 32.03
C THR A 391 -16.61 32.15 33.44
N THR A 392 -17.62 32.97 33.69
CA THR A 392 -18.27 33.01 35.01
C THR A 392 -19.25 31.84 35.18
N LEU A 393 -18.90 30.87 36.02
CA LEU A 393 -19.76 29.75 36.41
C LEU A 393 -20.29 29.92 37.84
N ASN A 394 -21.52 29.49 38.08
CA ASN A 394 -22.08 29.35 39.42
C ASN A 394 -22.28 27.87 39.83
N GLN A 395 -22.69 27.65 41.08
CA GLN A 395 -22.86 26.34 41.71
C GLN A 395 -24.04 25.50 41.18
N ASN A 396 -24.69 25.93 40.11
CA ASN A 396 -25.78 25.25 39.43
C ASN A 396 -25.45 24.95 37.95
N GLU A 397 -24.24 25.25 37.50
CA GLU A 397 -23.84 25.18 36.10
C GLU A 397 -22.77 24.11 35.87
N VAL A 398 -22.53 23.84 34.60
CA VAL A 398 -21.46 23.00 34.08
C VAL A 398 -20.64 23.84 33.11
N TYR A 399 -19.34 23.59 33.03
CA TYR A 399 -18.48 24.20 32.04
C TYR A 399 -18.50 23.37 30.77
N LYS A 400 -18.62 23.97 29.59
CA LYS A 400 -18.66 23.21 28.34
C LYS A 400 -17.87 23.84 27.21
N LEU A 401 -17.33 22.97 26.36
CA LEU A 401 -16.93 23.25 24.99
C LEU A 401 -18.16 23.26 24.08
N MET A 402 -18.52 24.44 23.57
CA MET A 402 -19.60 24.68 22.61
C MET A 402 -19.09 24.85 21.17
N GLY A 403 -17.76 24.91 20.98
CA GLY A 403 -17.14 24.87 19.66
C GLY A 403 -17.02 23.44 19.12
N GLU A 404 -16.90 23.30 17.81
CA GLU A 404 -16.54 22.02 17.18
C GLU A 404 -15.07 21.66 17.53
N PRO A 405 -14.80 20.52 18.19
CA PRO A 405 -13.44 20.19 18.61
C PRO A 405 -12.45 20.18 17.45
N SER A 406 -11.36 20.93 17.59
CA SER A 406 -10.27 20.98 16.62
C SER A 406 -8.98 21.48 17.25
N VAL A 407 -7.87 21.35 16.53
CA VAL A 407 -6.56 21.91 16.92
C VAL A 407 -6.53 23.43 16.99
N ASP A 408 -7.52 24.11 16.39
CA ASP A 408 -7.60 25.58 16.38
C ASP A 408 -8.26 26.16 17.64
N ILE A 409 -8.87 25.30 18.48
CA ILE A 409 -9.52 25.75 19.72
C ILE A 409 -8.47 26.07 20.78
N SER A 410 -8.40 27.35 21.16
CA SER A 410 -7.59 27.80 22.28
C SER A 410 -8.33 27.64 23.63
N PRO A 411 -7.66 27.20 24.71
CA PRO A 411 -8.23 27.17 26.06
C PRO A 411 -8.72 28.54 26.57
N THR A 412 -8.22 29.64 26.00
CA THR A 412 -8.62 31.01 26.36
C THR A 412 -9.80 31.53 25.53
N ASP A 413 -10.30 30.75 24.57
CA ASP A 413 -11.37 31.18 23.66
C ASP A 413 -12.75 31.14 24.33
N ARG A 414 -13.20 32.31 24.76
CA ARG A 414 -14.53 32.54 25.34
C ARG A 414 -15.70 32.27 24.40
N SER A 415 -15.47 32.22 23.09
CA SER A 415 -16.54 31.94 22.12
C SER A 415 -16.77 30.43 21.96
N SER A 416 -15.71 29.64 22.09
CA SER A 416 -15.76 28.18 22.08
C SER A 416 -16.14 27.58 23.44
N TYR A 417 -15.83 28.26 24.55
CA TYR A 417 -16.13 27.77 25.90
C TYR A 417 -17.19 28.61 26.60
N GLY A 418 -18.17 27.96 27.22
CA GLY A 418 -19.24 28.69 27.88
C GLY A 418 -20.08 27.89 28.86
N ARG A 419 -21.25 28.45 29.12
CA ARG A 419 -22.31 27.93 29.99
C ARG A 419 -23.64 28.06 29.27
N ASP A 420 -24.63 27.29 29.71
CA ASP A 420 -26.00 27.51 29.25
C ASP A 420 -26.60 28.76 29.93
N ASP A 421 -26.93 29.78 29.14
CA ASP A 421 -27.55 31.01 29.65
C ASP A 421 -29.00 30.77 30.16
N TYR A 422 -29.64 29.66 29.75
CA TYR A 422 -31.01 29.29 30.13
C TYR A 422 -31.09 27.98 30.96
N GLU A 423 -31.52 26.88 30.35
CA GLU A 423 -31.57 25.53 30.91
C GLU A 423 -30.26 24.82 30.65
N ALA A 424 -29.62 24.34 31.71
CA ALA A 424 -28.36 23.62 31.55
C ALA A 424 -28.60 22.18 31.07
N LEU A 425 -27.89 21.79 30.01
CA LEU A 425 -28.01 20.50 29.31
C LEU A 425 -26.72 19.67 29.45
N SER A 426 -26.51 19.00 30.57
CA SER A 426 -25.25 18.26 30.80
C SER A 426 -25.23 16.89 30.11
N THR A 427 -24.04 16.42 29.73
CA THR A 427 -23.87 15.30 28.80
C THR A 427 -22.76 14.34 29.23
N PHE A 428 -22.87 13.75 30.43
CA PHE A 428 -21.89 12.75 30.87
C PHE A 428 -21.71 11.60 29.86
N GLY A 429 -20.47 11.42 29.39
CA GLY A 429 -20.03 10.39 28.45
C GLY A 429 -20.62 10.55 27.06
N SER A 430 -20.89 11.79 26.62
CA SER A 430 -21.49 12.07 25.31
C SER A 430 -21.09 13.45 24.80
N GLY A 431 -21.22 13.67 23.49
CA GLY A 431 -20.96 14.98 22.89
C GLY A 431 -21.84 16.07 23.51
N ASN A 432 -21.26 17.25 23.73
CA ASN A 432 -21.93 18.35 24.42
C ASN A 432 -23.24 18.78 23.75
N ARG A 433 -24.22 19.20 24.55
CA ARG A 433 -25.48 19.80 24.07
C ARG A 433 -25.67 21.17 24.68
N TRP A 434 -26.12 22.13 23.87
CA TRP A 434 -26.42 23.49 24.31
C TRP A 434 -27.53 24.11 23.47
N ARG A 435 -28.05 25.26 23.91
CA ARG A 435 -28.99 26.06 23.10
C ARG A 435 -28.25 27.16 22.37
N ASP A 436 -28.49 27.30 21.07
CA ASP A 436 -27.96 28.42 20.30
C ASP A 436 -28.73 29.73 20.57
N GLY A 437 -28.33 30.82 19.92
CA GLY A 437 -29.00 32.12 20.04
C GLY A 437 -30.46 32.15 19.55
N SER A 438 -30.93 31.11 18.86
CA SER A 438 -32.33 30.92 18.45
C SER A 438 -33.14 30.08 19.45
N GLY A 439 -32.48 29.43 20.40
CA GLY A 439 -33.07 28.52 21.38
C GLY A 439 -33.12 27.05 20.92
N ALA A 440 -32.63 26.74 19.72
CA ALA A 440 -32.53 25.39 19.20
C ALA A 440 -31.44 24.61 19.94
N ILE A 441 -31.67 23.32 20.18
CA ILE A 441 -30.64 22.45 20.76
C ILE A 441 -29.64 22.11 19.65
N VAL A 442 -28.38 22.42 19.90
CA VAL A 442 -27.23 22.04 19.08
C VAL A 442 -26.49 20.92 19.81
N GLU A 443 -26.00 19.96 19.04
CA GLU A 443 -25.18 18.85 19.53
C GLU A 443 -23.78 18.99 18.95
N GLN A 444 -22.77 18.70 19.78
CA GLN A 444 -21.37 18.77 19.40
C GLN A 444 -21.08 17.76 18.30
N ASN A 445 -20.54 18.26 17.19
CA ASN A 445 -20.16 17.43 16.06
C ASN A 445 -18.74 16.87 16.26
N LEU A 446 -18.62 15.56 16.44
CA LEU A 446 -17.33 14.87 16.60
C LEU A 446 -16.85 14.22 15.29
N THR A 447 -17.59 14.38 14.19
CA THR A 447 -17.32 13.68 12.93
C THR A 447 -15.93 13.98 12.39
N ALA A 448 -15.54 15.26 12.34
CA ALA A 448 -14.25 15.67 11.79
C ALA A 448 -13.06 15.09 12.56
N VAL A 449 -13.11 15.11 13.90
CA VAL A 449 -12.02 14.56 14.73
C VAL A 449 -11.98 13.03 14.70
N ARG A 450 -13.13 12.35 14.57
CA ARG A 450 -13.19 10.88 14.43
C ARG A 450 -12.75 10.40 13.05
N LEU A 451 -12.98 11.19 12.00
CA LEU A 451 -12.52 10.88 10.64
C LEU A 451 -11.00 10.68 10.57
N ILE A 452 -10.22 11.44 11.35
CA ILE A 452 -8.75 11.30 11.43
C ILE A 452 -8.37 9.84 11.78
N THR A 453 -9.02 9.28 12.79
CA THR A 453 -8.84 7.90 13.25
C THR A 453 -9.32 6.89 12.22
N LEU A 454 -10.54 7.09 11.73
CA LEU A 454 -11.21 6.16 10.84
C LEU A 454 -10.47 6.03 9.50
N GLU A 455 -10.00 7.13 8.90
CA GLU A 455 -9.22 7.07 7.66
C GLU A 455 -7.89 6.34 7.86
N LYS A 456 -7.18 6.58 8.97
CA LYS A 456 -5.91 5.91 9.28
C LYS A 456 -6.08 4.41 9.47
N ASP A 457 -7.06 4.00 10.29
CA ASP A 457 -7.33 2.58 10.55
C ASP A 457 -7.74 1.84 9.27
N PHE A 458 -8.38 2.53 8.32
CA PHE A 458 -8.75 1.95 7.04
C PHE A 458 -7.57 1.89 6.06
N LYS A 459 -6.76 2.95 5.93
CA LYS A 459 -5.57 2.93 5.08
C LYS A 459 -4.59 1.82 5.47
N ALA A 460 -4.45 1.55 6.77
CA ALA A 460 -3.61 0.47 7.28
C ALA A 460 -4.05 -0.95 6.83
N LYS A 461 -5.31 -1.14 6.38
CA LYS A 461 -5.83 -2.46 5.94
C LYS A 461 -5.45 -2.84 4.51
N GLY A 462 -5.09 -1.87 3.66
CA GLY A 462 -4.59 -2.15 2.30
C GLY A 462 -5.63 -2.76 1.35
N ASP A 463 -6.84 -2.20 1.33
CA ASP A 463 -7.96 -2.65 0.49
C ASP A 463 -7.61 -2.65 -1.00
N SER A 464 -8.02 -3.71 -1.69
CA SER A 464 -7.83 -3.91 -3.13
C SER A 464 -9.06 -3.52 -3.96
N LEU A 465 -10.18 -3.25 -3.30
CA LEU A 465 -11.47 -2.92 -3.90
C LEU A 465 -12.03 -1.62 -3.33
N LEU A 466 -12.84 -0.96 -4.15
CA LEU A 466 -13.61 0.22 -3.83
C LEU A 466 -15.08 -0.10 -4.07
N LEU A 467 -15.98 0.17 -3.13
CA LEU A 467 -17.43 0.14 -3.41
C LEU A 467 -17.75 1.30 -4.35
N ASN A 468 -18.16 1.02 -5.58
CA ASN A 468 -18.35 2.06 -6.60
C ASN A 468 -19.79 2.57 -6.63
N GLU A 469 -20.76 1.66 -6.70
CA GLU A 469 -22.18 1.97 -6.74
C GLU A 469 -22.99 0.78 -6.18
N TYR A 470 -24.13 1.02 -5.53
CA TYR A 470 -25.13 -0.02 -5.30
C TYR A 470 -26.55 0.54 -5.36
N ASN A 471 -27.49 -0.34 -5.71
CA ASN A 471 -28.89 0.04 -5.88
C ASN A 471 -29.70 -0.05 -4.57
N GLY A 472 -30.06 1.10 -4.02
CA GLY A 472 -30.95 1.24 -2.86
C GLY A 472 -32.45 1.24 -3.22
N VAL A 473 -32.81 1.23 -4.51
CA VAL A 473 -34.20 1.38 -4.94
C VAL A 473 -35.07 0.18 -4.54
N GLY A 474 -36.17 0.44 -3.85
CA GLY A 474 -37.17 -0.56 -3.48
C GLY A 474 -37.81 -1.23 -4.70
N TYR A 475 -38.16 -2.51 -4.59
CA TYR A 475 -38.64 -3.33 -5.72
C TYR A 475 -39.86 -2.77 -6.48
N ASP A 476 -40.71 -1.97 -5.83
CA ASP A 476 -41.90 -1.32 -6.39
C ASP A 476 -41.72 0.20 -6.59
N ARG A 477 -40.50 0.69 -6.43
CA ARG A 477 -40.13 2.11 -6.53
C ARG A 477 -39.38 2.40 -7.82
N TYR A 478 -39.40 3.68 -8.19
CA TYR A 478 -38.60 4.21 -9.29
C TYR A 478 -37.62 5.24 -8.73
N LEU A 479 -36.49 5.40 -9.42
CA LEU A 479 -35.55 6.50 -9.20
C LEU A 479 -36.31 7.83 -9.09
N LYS A 480 -35.98 8.64 -8.07
CA LYS A 480 -36.68 9.92 -7.84
C LYS A 480 -36.33 10.96 -8.90
N ASP A 481 -37.16 12.01 -8.96
CA ASP A 481 -36.95 13.20 -9.80
C ASP A 481 -36.75 12.94 -11.30
N SER A 482 -37.46 11.94 -11.83
CA SER A 482 -37.36 11.49 -13.24
C SER A 482 -36.02 10.85 -13.59
N GLY A 483 -35.28 10.38 -12.59
CA GLY A 483 -34.03 9.66 -12.76
C GLY A 483 -34.16 8.41 -13.62
N SER A 484 -33.02 7.97 -14.15
CA SER A 484 -32.93 6.78 -15.01
C SER A 484 -31.58 6.10 -14.85
N ASP A 485 -31.56 4.81 -15.20
CA ASP A 485 -30.33 4.03 -15.32
C ASP A 485 -29.89 3.94 -16.79
N SER A 486 -28.58 4.01 -17.04
CA SER A 486 -28.06 3.96 -18.41
C SER A 486 -28.24 2.62 -19.13
N TYR A 487 -28.42 1.53 -18.37
CA TYR A 487 -28.65 0.17 -18.85
C TYR A 487 -30.13 -0.21 -18.78
N PHE A 488 -30.77 -0.06 -17.62
CA PHE A 488 -32.16 -0.47 -17.38
C PHE A 488 -33.20 0.57 -17.82
N GLY A 489 -32.82 1.84 -18.00
CA GLY A 489 -33.74 2.94 -18.24
C GLY A 489 -34.57 3.28 -17.00
N THR A 490 -35.88 3.49 -17.16
CA THR A 490 -36.80 3.78 -16.05
C THR A 490 -37.67 2.56 -15.76
N VAL A 491 -37.25 1.73 -14.80
CA VAL A 491 -37.95 0.52 -14.37
C VAL A 491 -38.15 0.49 -12.86
N ALA A 492 -39.17 -0.22 -12.39
CA ALA A 492 -39.37 -0.41 -10.96
C ALA A 492 -38.24 -1.28 -10.37
N GLY A 493 -37.76 -0.94 -9.18
CA GLY A 493 -36.63 -1.59 -8.52
C GLY A 493 -35.27 -1.36 -9.18
N ASN A 494 -35.19 -0.59 -10.27
CA ASN A 494 -33.94 -0.26 -10.97
C ASN A 494 -33.02 -1.48 -11.25
N GLY A 495 -33.61 -2.57 -11.77
CA GLY A 495 -32.86 -3.80 -12.07
C GLY A 495 -32.70 -4.77 -10.89
N GLY A 496 -33.35 -4.51 -9.75
CA GLY A 496 -33.27 -5.39 -8.57
C GLY A 496 -32.03 -5.08 -7.70
N SER A 497 -31.58 -6.02 -6.88
CA SER A 497 -30.38 -5.79 -6.06
C SER A 497 -29.10 -6.04 -6.86
N TRP A 498 -28.27 -5.01 -6.99
CA TRP A 498 -26.95 -5.09 -7.59
C TRP A 498 -25.97 -4.12 -6.93
N LEU A 499 -24.68 -4.45 -7.01
CA LEU A 499 -23.59 -3.58 -6.57
C LEU A 499 -22.43 -3.64 -7.57
N GLU A 500 -21.58 -2.63 -7.51
CA GLU A 500 -20.38 -2.48 -8.30
C GLU A 500 -19.16 -2.21 -7.43
N LEU A 501 -18.06 -2.82 -7.83
CA LEU A 501 -16.76 -2.66 -7.20
C LEU A 501 -15.75 -2.17 -8.24
N VAL A 502 -14.84 -1.29 -7.85
CA VAL A 502 -13.68 -0.94 -8.66
C VAL A 502 -12.43 -1.55 -8.05
N VAL A 503 -11.63 -2.20 -8.89
CA VAL A 503 -10.35 -2.80 -8.51
C VAL A 503 -9.28 -1.70 -8.39
N LYS A 504 -8.55 -1.67 -7.28
CA LYS A 504 -7.54 -0.64 -6.93
C LYS A 504 -6.08 -1.11 -7.07
N GLU A 505 -5.88 -2.38 -7.42
CA GLU A 505 -4.55 -2.94 -7.66
C GLU A 505 -4.55 -3.84 -8.89
N ASN A 506 -3.40 -3.98 -9.53
CA ASN A 506 -3.27 -4.95 -10.60
C ASN A 506 -3.22 -6.38 -10.06
N TYR A 507 -3.85 -7.29 -10.79
CA TYR A 507 -3.80 -8.74 -10.55
C TYR A 507 -4.52 -9.18 -9.27
N LEU A 508 -5.57 -8.47 -8.88
CA LEU A 508 -6.40 -8.87 -7.75
C LEU A 508 -7.04 -10.24 -8.01
N ASN A 509 -6.83 -11.16 -7.06
CA ASN A 509 -7.50 -12.45 -7.02
C ASN A 509 -8.77 -12.36 -6.15
N LEU A 510 -9.92 -12.47 -6.80
CA LEU A 510 -11.25 -12.47 -6.19
C LEU A 510 -11.83 -13.88 -6.08
N GLN A 511 -11.13 -14.94 -6.52
CA GLN A 511 -11.64 -16.30 -6.41
C GLN A 511 -11.82 -16.70 -4.95
N ARG A 512 -12.96 -17.33 -4.65
CA ARG A 512 -13.35 -17.75 -3.28
C ARG A 512 -13.44 -16.62 -2.26
N ALA A 513 -13.20 -15.38 -2.66
CA ALA A 513 -13.34 -14.23 -1.77
C ALA A 513 -14.74 -14.25 -1.16
N GLU A 514 -14.84 -13.95 0.12
CA GLU A 514 -16.10 -13.98 0.84
C GLU A 514 -16.70 -12.58 0.85
N ILE A 515 -17.88 -12.42 0.26
CA ILE A 515 -18.68 -11.21 0.38
C ILE A 515 -19.67 -11.37 1.54
N LYS A 516 -19.76 -10.32 2.35
CA LYS A 516 -20.75 -10.18 3.43
C LYS A 516 -21.51 -8.88 3.28
N ILE A 517 -22.84 -8.97 3.35
CA ILE A 517 -23.75 -7.82 3.39
C ILE A 517 -24.48 -7.83 4.74
N SER A 518 -24.47 -6.67 5.40
CA SER A 518 -25.15 -6.46 6.67
C SER A 518 -26.10 -5.27 6.57
N GLU A 519 -27.22 -5.36 7.27
CA GLU A 519 -28.21 -4.30 7.43
C GLU A 519 -28.33 -3.99 8.92
N ASN A 520 -28.22 -2.72 9.33
CA ASN A 520 -28.23 -2.33 10.75
C ASN A 520 -27.28 -3.20 11.59
N CYS A 521 -26.08 -3.46 11.04
CA CYS A 521 -25.05 -4.30 11.64
C CYS A 521 -25.39 -5.78 11.86
N ARG A 522 -26.47 -6.25 11.23
CA ARG A 522 -26.83 -7.66 11.20
C ARG A 522 -26.54 -8.24 9.83
N GLU A 523 -25.79 -9.34 9.78
CA GLU A 523 -25.56 -10.07 8.54
C GLU A 523 -26.88 -10.53 7.92
N ILE A 524 -27.15 -10.10 6.69
CA ILE A 524 -28.32 -10.49 5.91
C ILE A 524 -27.94 -11.38 4.73
N PHE A 525 -26.69 -11.33 4.28
CA PHE A 525 -26.16 -12.19 3.22
C PHE A 525 -24.68 -12.47 3.42
N ARG A 526 -24.29 -13.69 3.04
CA ARG A 526 -22.91 -14.13 2.88
C ARG A 526 -22.83 -15.03 1.65
N GLY A 527 -21.75 -14.92 0.89
CA GLY A 527 -21.46 -15.82 -0.22
C GLY A 527 -19.99 -15.74 -0.62
N ARG A 528 -19.57 -16.62 -1.52
CA ARG A 528 -18.20 -16.65 -2.06
C ARG A 528 -18.20 -16.46 -3.56
N PHE A 529 -17.25 -15.68 -4.05
CA PHE A 529 -17.02 -15.55 -5.49
C PHE A 529 -16.60 -16.90 -6.09
N PRO A 530 -17.07 -17.24 -7.31
CA PRO A 530 -16.79 -18.52 -7.93
C PRO A 530 -15.31 -18.68 -8.31
N GLU A 531 -14.87 -19.92 -8.51
CA GLU A 531 -13.51 -20.25 -8.99
C GLU A 531 -13.38 -20.04 -10.51
N LEU A 532 -13.81 -18.86 -10.98
CA LEU A 532 -13.66 -18.48 -12.37
C LEU A 532 -12.29 -17.87 -12.61
N LEU A 533 -11.74 -18.22 -13.75
CA LEU A 533 -10.38 -17.88 -14.13
C LEU A 533 -10.12 -16.39 -14.23
N THR A 534 -11.07 -15.68 -14.84
CA THR A 534 -11.06 -14.23 -15.02
C THR A 534 -10.95 -13.49 -13.69
N LEU A 535 -11.52 -14.05 -12.61
CA LEU A 535 -11.53 -13.41 -11.29
C LEU A 535 -10.19 -13.50 -10.56
N ALA A 536 -9.23 -14.29 -11.05
CA ALA A 536 -7.95 -14.43 -10.38
C ALA A 536 -6.99 -13.25 -10.64
N HIS A 537 -7.23 -12.45 -11.71
CA HIS A 537 -6.25 -11.49 -12.24
C HIS A 537 -6.87 -10.15 -12.64
N LEU A 538 -7.77 -9.63 -11.83
CA LEU A 538 -8.46 -8.40 -12.17
C LEU A 538 -7.47 -7.22 -12.17
N ARG A 539 -7.54 -6.38 -13.19
CA ARG A 539 -6.67 -5.21 -13.34
C ARG A 539 -7.20 -3.99 -12.61
N GLU A 540 -6.29 -3.10 -12.25
CA GLU A 540 -6.62 -1.81 -11.65
C GLU A 540 -7.55 -1.01 -12.59
N GLY A 541 -8.65 -0.51 -12.04
CA GLY A 541 -9.71 0.19 -12.78
C GLY A 541 -10.75 -0.71 -13.44
N THR A 542 -10.73 -2.03 -13.21
CA THR A 542 -11.81 -2.95 -13.60
C THR A 542 -13.07 -2.72 -12.76
N ILE A 543 -14.24 -2.70 -13.39
CA ILE A 543 -15.55 -2.67 -12.71
C ILE A 543 -16.07 -4.12 -12.60
N VAL A 544 -16.30 -4.58 -11.37
CA VAL A 544 -16.92 -5.87 -11.08
C VAL A 544 -18.34 -5.64 -10.59
N THR A 545 -19.32 -6.13 -11.33
CA THR A 545 -20.75 -6.03 -10.97
C THR A 545 -21.26 -7.36 -10.43
N LEU A 546 -22.00 -7.33 -9.33
CA LEU A 546 -22.81 -8.45 -8.83
C LEU A 546 -24.29 -8.10 -9.05
N SER A 547 -25.02 -8.95 -9.77
CA SER A 547 -26.43 -8.67 -10.08
C SER A 547 -27.23 -9.92 -10.44
N SER A 548 -28.51 -9.78 -10.77
CA SER A 548 -29.32 -10.84 -11.36
C SER A 548 -29.14 -10.98 -12.89
N GLU A 549 -28.37 -10.11 -13.52
CA GLU A 549 -28.06 -10.24 -14.95
C GLU A 549 -27.14 -11.45 -15.22
N PRO A 550 -27.15 -12.02 -16.43
CA PRO A 550 -26.30 -13.17 -16.75
C PRO A 550 -24.82 -12.92 -16.48
N THR A 551 -24.11 -13.93 -16.00
CA THR A 551 -22.66 -13.85 -15.83
C THR A 551 -21.99 -13.53 -17.16
N ASP A 552 -21.23 -12.44 -17.16
CA ASP A 552 -20.46 -11.95 -18.28
C ASP A 552 -18.98 -11.94 -17.90
N MET A 553 -18.22 -12.77 -18.61
CA MET A 553 -16.78 -12.94 -18.45
C MET A 553 -16.06 -12.56 -19.75
N SER A 554 -16.67 -11.75 -20.63
CA SER A 554 -16.04 -11.19 -21.82
C SER A 554 -14.95 -10.15 -21.52
N TYR A 555 -14.54 -10.05 -20.26
CA TYR A 555 -13.44 -9.22 -19.76
C TYR A 555 -12.20 -9.33 -20.64
N PHE A 556 -11.97 -8.28 -21.40
CA PHE A 556 -10.84 -8.08 -22.30
C PHE A 556 -10.43 -6.61 -22.20
N PRO A 557 -9.78 -6.19 -21.10
CA PRO A 557 -9.45 -4.78 -20.84
C PRO A 557 -8.55 -4.14 -21.92
N PHE A 558 -8.03 -4.94 -22.86
CA PHE A 558 -7.11 -4.51 -23.91
C PHE A 558 -7.49 -4.96 -25.32
N ALA A 559 -8.73 -5.35 -25.60
CA ALA A 559 -9.12 -5.68 -26.97
C ALA A 559 -9.07 -4.42 -27.88
N PRO A 560 -8.45 -4.49 -29.06
CA PRO A 560 -8.20 -3.32 -29.93
C PRO A 560 -9.46 -2.64 -30.48
N GLU A 561 -10.61 -3.30 -30.43
CA GLU A 561 -11.91 -2.78 -30.92
C GLU A 561 -12.91 -2.48 -29.82
N GLY A 562 -12.48 -2.49 -28.56
CA GLY A 562 -13.33 -2.18 -27.41
C GLY A 562 -12.73 -2.77 -26.15
N ASN A 563 -12.02 -1.93 -25.40
CA ASN A 563 -11.50 -2.35 -24.11
C ASN A 563 -12.67 -2.68 -23.16
N ASP A 564 -12.86 -3.96 -22.84
CA ASP A 564 -13.89 -4.41 -21.92
C ASP A 564 -13.33 -4.46 -20.50
N TRP A 565 -13.47 -3.34 -19.79
CA TRP A 565 -13.00 -3.14 -18.41
C TRP A 565 -14.04 -3.53 -17.35
N ARG A 566 -15.06 -4.29 -17.74
CA ARG A 566 -16.16 -4.67 -16.86
C ARG A 566 -16.43 -6.15 -16.94
N LEU A 567 -17.02 -6.68 -15.88
CA LEU A 567 -17.57 -8.01 -15.83
C LEU A 567 -18.79 -8.02 -14.94
N ASN A 568 -19.70 -8.97 -15.18
CA ASN A 568 -20.85 -9.19 -14.33
C ASN A 568 -20.83 -10.62 -13.81
N ILE A 569 -21.12 -10.81 -12.53
CA ILE A 569 -21.32 -12.12 -11.93
C ILE A 569 -22.77 -12.18 -11.49
N ASN A 570 -23.47 -13.20 -11.99
CA ASN A 570 -24.80 -13.49 -11.52
C ASN A 570 -24.74 -13.90 -10.05
N ILE A 571 -25.60 -13.34 -9.21
CA ILE A 571 -25.66 -13.66 -7.77
C ILE A 571 -25.91 -15.16 -7.53
N ASP A 572 -26.63 -15.84 -8.43
CA ASP A 572 -26.88 -17.28 -8.33
C ASP A 572 -25.63 -18.13 -8.63
N ASP A 573 -24.60 -17.55 -9.24
CA ASP A 573 -23.30 -18.21 -9.49
C ASP A 573 -22.33 -18.06 -8.31
N LEU A 574 -22.70 -17.32 -7.25
CA LEU A 574 -21.94 -17.29 -6.00
C LEU A 574 -22.02 -18.65 -5.29
N MET A 575 -20.91 -19.04 -4.67
CA MET A 575 -20.79 -20.29 -3.91
C MET A 575 -21.12 -20.06 -2.43
N ASP A 576 -21.43 -21.14 -1.71
CA ASP A 576 -21.59 -21.15 -0.24
C ASP A 576 -22.50 -20.03 0.30
N THR A 577 -23.59 -19.74 -0.43
CA THR A 577 -24.47 -18.62 -0.10
C THR A 577 -25.36 -18.92 1.11
N SER A 578 -25.57 -17.90 1.94
CA SER A 578 -26.55 -17.90 3.03
C SER A 578 -27.19 -16.53 3.17
N GLY A 579 -28.48 -16.49 3.49
CA GLY A 579 -29.23 -15.24 3.59
C GLY A 579 -29.83 -14.78 2.26
N ILE A 580 -30.11 -13.47 2.14
CA ILE A 580 -30.77 -12.86 0.99
C ILE A 580 -29.92 -11.71 0.47
N PHE A 581 -29.45 -11.79 -0.78
CA PHE A 581 -28.77 -10.68 -1.43
C PHE A 581 -29.77 -9.55 -1.69
N LYS A 582 -29.78 -8.57 -0.80
CA LYS A 582 -30.72 -7.44 -0.84
C LYS A 582 -29.99 -6.16 -0.44
N LEU A 583 -30.19 -5.11 -1.24
CA LEU A 583 -29.52 -3.82 -1.08
C LEU A 583 -30.51 -2.64 -0.98
N SER A 584 -31.81 -2.90 -1.09
CA SER A 584 -32.86 -1.88 -1.08
C SER A 584 -33.35 -1.49 0.33
N ASP A 585 -32.54 -1.74 1.35
CA ASP A 585 -32.86 -1.43 2.75
C ASP A 585 -31.93 -0.32 3.25
N LYS A 586 -32.14 0.15 4.49
CA LYS A 586 -31.33 1.21 5.10
C LYS A 586 -30.14 0.66 5.87
N ASN A 587 -29.07 1.45 5.97
CA ASN A 587 -27.87 1.12 6.73
C ASN A 587 -27.17 -0.15 6.21
N ILE A 588 -27.02 -0.23 4.89
CA ILE A 588 -26.29 -1.31 4.23
C ILE A 588 -24.79 -1.16 4.44
N SER A 589 -24.13 -2.26 4.80
CA SER A 589 -22.68 -2.41 4.86
C SER A 589 -22.23 -3.65 4.09
N ILE A 590 -21.23 -3.47 3.22
CA ILE A 590 -20.66 -4.51 2.36
C ILE A 590 -19.18 -4.65 2.68
N SER A 591 -18.71 -5.88 2.85
CA SER A 591 -17.29 -6.18 3.08
C SER A 591 -16.88 -7.43 2.30
N ILE A 592 -15.61 -7.50 1.91
CA ILE A 592 -15.04 -8.64 1.17
C ILE A 592 -13.70 -9.04 1.78
N LEU A 593 -13.57 -10.31 2.12
CA LEU A 593 -12.32 -10.95 2.51
C LEU A 593 -11.80 -11.82 1.38
N ASP A 594 -10.50 -12.06 1.33
CA ASP A 594 -9.91 -12.99 0.38
C ASP A 594 -10.35 -14.44 0.63
N GLY A 595 -9.95 -15.36 -0.27
CA GLY A 595 -10.36 -16.76 -0.18
C GLY A 595 -9.86 -17.50 1.07
N ALA A 596 -8.82 -16.98 1.73
CA ALA A 596 -8.28 -17.50 2.99
C ALA A 596 -8.98 -16.90 4.23
N GLY A 597 -9.62 -15.74 4.09
CA GLY A 597 -10.18 -14.97 5.20
C GLY A 597 -9.11 -14.18 5.97
N GLU A 598 -7.92 -14.01 5.40
CA GLU A 598 -6.76 -13.38 6.04
C GLU A 598 -6.61 -11.92 5.62
N ARG A 599 -6.88 -11.61 4.34
CA ARG A 599 -6.78 -10.26 3.77
C ARG A 599 -8.14 -9.63 3.57
N VAL A 600 -8.28 -8.36 3.97
CA VAL A 600 -9.43 -7.53 3.63
C VAL A 600 -9.26 -7.03 2.20
N LEU A 601 -10.17 -7.41 1.29
CA LEU A 601 -10.19 -6.91 -0.09
C LEU A 601 -11.06 -5.66 -0.21
N LEU A 602 -12.18 -5.63 0.51
CA LEU A 602 -13.04 -4.46 0.69
C LEU A 602 -13.37 -4.32 2.18
N ALA A 603 -12.91 -3.26 2.83
CA ALA A 603 -13.34 -2.94 4.18
C ALA A 603 -14.84 -2.60 4.19
N PRO A 604 -15.54 -2.77 5.34
CA PRO A 604 -16.95 -2.42 5.45
C PRO A 604 -17.25 -1.05 4.83
N SER A 605 -18.13 -1.04 3.83
CA SER A 605 -18.44 0.12 2.99
C SER A 605 -19.95 0.24 2.75
N GLY A 606 -20.44 1.45 2.53
CA GLY A 606 -21.85 1.75 2.30
C GLY A 606 -22.42 2.73 3.32
N GLU A 607 -23.69 3.09 3.18
CA GLU A 607 -24.34 4.09 4.03
C GLU A 607 -24.43 3.68 5.51
N GLY A 608 -24.43 2.37 5.79
CA GLY A 608 -24.38 1.84 7.16
C GLY A 608 -23.03 2.04 7.85
N ILE A 609 -22.01 2.49 7.11
CA ILE A 609 -20.67 2.81 7.62
C ILE A 609 -20.44 4.32 7.62
N TRP A 610 -20.85 5.00 6.55
CA TRP A 610 -20.62 6.42 6.38
C TRP A 610 -21.79 7.09 5.67
N ARG A 611 -22.36 8.12 6.30
CA ARG A 611 -23.46 8.97 5.80
C ARG A 611 -24.73 8.19 5.43
N ASP A 612 -25.73 8.22 6.31
CA ASP A 612 -27.09 7.74 6.04
C ASP A 612 -27.81 8.70 5.07
N VAL A 613 -27.58 8.54 3.76
CA VAL A 613 -28.05 9.47 2.73
C VAL A 613 -28.86 8.83 1.61
N VAL A 614 -29.03 7.50 1.54
CA VAL A 614 -29.77 6.86 0.44
C VAL A 614 -31.13 6.37 0.95
N ASP A 615 -32.19 6.69 0.20
CA ASP A 615 -33.54 6.18 0.46
C ASP A 615 -33.95 5.06 -0.52
N ASP A 616 -35.20 4.58 -0.43
CA ASP A 616 -35.74 3.50 -1.26
C ASP A 616 -35.96 3.91 -2.74
N ARG A 617 -35.39 5.03 -3.19
CA ARG A 617 -35.53 5.62 -4.54
C ARG A 617 -34.21 6.14 -5.10
N GLU A 618 -33.08 5.78 -4.49
CA GLU A 618 -31.75 6.27 -4.86
C GLU A 618 -30.72 5.14 -4.97
N VAL A 619 -29.54 5.50 -5.48
CA VAL A 619 -28.35 4.64 -5.53
C VAL A 619 -27.26 5.28 -4.67
N TYR A 620 -26.52 4.45 -3.93
CA TYR A 620 -25.31 4.89 -3.25
C TYR A 620 -24.16 4.85 -4.24
N LYS A 621 -23.38 5.92 -4.36
CA LYS A 621 -22.28 5.96 -5.33
C LYS A 621 -21.08 6.76 -4.86
N PHE A 622 -19.93 6.44 -5.45
CA PHE A 622 -18.72 7.25 -5.37
C PHE A 622 -18.66 8.27 -6.51
N LYS A 623 -18.60 9.57 -6.17
CA LYS A 623 -18.57 10.71 -7.12
C LYS A 623 -17.16 11.29 -7.29
N GLY A 624 -16.18 10.45 -7.56
CA GLY A 624 -14.78 10.84 -7.68
C GLY A 624 -13.97 9.93 -8.61
N GLU A 625 -12.69 10.25 -8.77
CA GLU A 625 -11.75 9.37 -9.49
C GLU A 625 -11.29 8.25 -8.56
N PRO A 626 -11.42 6.96 -8.94
CA PRO A 626 -10.91 5.87 -8.13
C PRO A 626 -9.39 5.97 -7.97
N SER A 627 -8.90 5.73 -6.76
CA SER A 627 -7.47 5.60 -6.46
C SER A 627 -7.26 4.73 -5.21
N ARG A 628 -6.01 4.33 -4.95
CA ARG A 628 -5.65 3.56 -3.74
C ARG A 628 -5.98 4.28 -2.44
N ASP A 629 -5.99 5.61 -2.46
CA ASP A 629 -6.21 6.46 -1.28
C ASP A 629 -7.68 6.59 -0.86
N ILE A 630 -8.62 6.19 -1.72
CA ILE A 630 -10.05 6.31 -1.43
C ILE A 630 -10.45 5.31 -0.35
N THR A 631 -11.11 5.82 0.70
CA THR A 631 -11.65 5.06 1.83
C THR A 631 -13.18 5.15 1.85
N PRO A 632 -13.88 4.28 2.61
CA PRO A 632 -15.34 4.35 2.75
C PRO A 632 -15.87 5.65 3.37
N PHE A 633 -15.00 6.48 3.97
CA PHE A 633 -15.37 7.77 4.57
C PHE A 633 -15.17 8.96 3.63
N ASP A 634 -14.78 8.71 2.38
CA ASP A 634 -14.57 9.79 1.41
C ASP A 634 -15.82 10.65 1.26
N ILE A 635 -15.62 11.97 1.23
CA ILE A 635 -16.70 12.97 1.13
C ILE A 635 -17.52 12.84 -0.16
N ASN A 636 -16.94 12.23 -1.19
CA ASN A 636 -17.56 12.04 -2.50
C ASN A 636 -18.52 10.85 -2.54
N TYR A 637 -18.61 10.06 -1.47
CA TYR A 637 -19.67 9.09 -1.31
C TYR A 637 -21.02 9.73 -0.98
N GLY A 638 -22.08 9.19 -1.57
CA GLY A 638 -23.46 9.48 -1.19
C GLY A 638 -24.45 9.26 -2.32
N ASP A 639 -25.61 9.90 -2.18
CA ASP A 639 -26.72 9.93 -3.12
C ASP A 639 -26.56 11.05 -4.18
N ASP A 640 -27.55 11.23 -5.06
CA ASP A 640 -27.61 12.39 -5.97
C ASP A 640 -28.33 13.61 -5.36
N LEU A 641 -28.63 13.57 -4.05
CA LEU A 641 -29.46 14.53 -3.31
C LEU A 641 -30.88 14.63 -3.91
N ASP A 642 -31.63 15.69 -3.58
CA ASP A 642 -32.94 16.00 -4.20
C ASP A 642 -32.82 16.51 -5.65
N ARG A 643 -32.06 15.79 -6.48
CA ARG A 643 -31.84 16.07 -7.92
C ARG A 643 -32.18 14.82 -8.75
N GLU A 644 -32.14 14.98 -10.07
CA GLU A 644 -32.30 13.86 -11.01
C GLU A 644 -31.22 12.79 -10.76
N VAL A 645 -31.66 11.61 -10.34
CA VAL A 645 -30.78 10.47 -10.01
C VAL A 645 -30.29 9.79 -11.28
N ILE A 646 -28.98 9.57 -11.40
CA ILE A 646 -28.36 8.92 -12.58
C ILE A 646 -27.72 7.60 -12.17
N SER A 647 -28.33 6.47 -12.46
CA SER A 647 -27.75 5.15 -12.16
C SER A 647 -26.92 4.62 -13.34
N THR A 648 -25.83 3.89 -13.06
CA THR A 648 -24.80 3.58 -14.07
C THR A 648 -24.38 2.12 -14.10
N PHE A 649 -25.33 1.18 -14.09
CA PHE A 649 -25.03 -0.25 -14.14
C PHE A 649 -24.00 -0.66 -15.21
N GLY A 650 -22.96 -1.36 -14.77
CA GLY A 650 -21.82 -1.84 -15.54
C GLY A 650 -21.00 -0.74 -16.20
N SER A 651 -21.04 0.50 -15.69
CA SER A 651 -20.45 1.68 -16.35
C SER A 651 -19.84 2.68 -15.36
N PRO A 652 -18.91 3.54 -15.78
CA PRO A 652 -18.41 4.63 -14.94
C PRO A 652 -19.54 5.50 -14.36
N ASN A 653 -19.45 5.82 -13.06
CA ASN A 653 -20.46 6.60 -12.35
C ASN A 653 -20.73 7.95 -13.01
N ARG A 654 -21.98 8.40 -12.96
CA ARG A 654 -22.41 9.72 -13.41
C ARG A 654 -23.25 10.42 -12.35
N TRP A 655 -23.10 11.73 -12.25
CA TRP A 655 -23.82 12.58 -11.29
C TRP A 655 -23.95 14.00 -11.81
N VAL A 656 -24.87 14.79 -11.23
CA VAL A 656 -25.05 16.21 -11.57
C VAL A 656 -24.44 17.10 -10.49
N GLU A 657 -23.43 17.87 -10.88
CA GLU A 657 -22.77 18.87 -10.05
C GLU A 657 -22.87 20.24 -10.71
N ASP A 658 -23.37 21.23 -9.99
CA ASP A 658 -23.59 22.60 -10.49
C ASP A 658 -24.35 22.68 -11.83
N GLY A 659 -25.30 21.78 -12.02
CA GLY A 659 -26.11 21.69 -13.25
C GLY A 659 -25.39 21.08 -14.45
N VAL A 660 -24.21 20.50 -14.25
CA VAL A 660 -23.42 19.80 -15.27
C VAL A 660 -23.29 18.34 -14.90
N THR A 661 -23.61 17.46 -15.85
CA THR A 661 -23.36 16.02 -15.67
C THR A 661 -21.87 15.75 -15.73
N LYS A 662 -21.34 15.17 -14.65
CA LYS A 662 -19.99 14.64 -14.54
C LYS A 662 -20.00 13.15 -14.83
N SER A 663 -18.85 12.65 -15.28
CA SER A 663 -18.59 11.22 -15.42
C SER A 663 -17.31 10.90 -14.66
N GLN A 664 -17.34 9.80 -13.94
CA GLN A 664 -16.18 9.19 -13.33
C GLN A 664 -15.14 8.88 -14.40
N LYS A 665 -13.89 9.18 -14.10
CA LYS A 665 -12.74 8.86 -14.95
C LYS A 665 -11.95 7.73 -14.32
N PHE A 666 -11.28 6.95 -15.17
CA PHE A 666 -10.45 5.83 -14.78
C PHE A 666 -9.00 6.08 -15.22
N ASN A 667 -8.39 7.13 -14.66
CA ASN A 667 -6.99 7.49 -14.95
C ASN A 667 -6.00 6.44 -14.39
N ILE A 668 -6.45 5.59 -13.46
CA ILE A 668 -5.70 4.47 -12.89
C ILE A 668 -5.46 3.30 -13.87
N ARG A 669 -6.06 3.35 -15.06
CA ARG A 669 -5.80 2.37 -16.12
C ARG A 669 -4.50 2.76 -16.82
N GLU A 670 -3.42 2.01 -16.61
CA GLU A 670 -2.11 2.30 -17.23
C GLU A 670 -2.13 2.14 -18.75
N ASN A 671 -1.31 2.96 -19.43
CA ASN A 671 -1.05 2.87 -20.87
C ASN A 671 0.00 1.78 -21.14
N ARG A 672 -0.21 0.97 -22.19
CA ARG A 672 0.73 -0.07 -22.62
C ARG A 672 1.75 0.46 -23.62
N ASP A 673 2.97 -0.07 -23.58
CA ASP A 673 3.99 0.16 -24.60
C ASP A 673 3.74 -0.62 -25.90
N LEU A 674 2.99 -1.73 -25.83
CA LEU A 674 2.59 -2.55 -26.98
C LEU A 674 1.06 -2.67 -27.08
N VAL A 675 0.55 -2.67 -28.32
CA VAL A 675 -0.88 -2.83 -28.61
C VAL A 675 -1.16 -4.29 -28.95
N GLU A 676 -1.74 -5.02 -28.02
CA GLU A 676 -2.22 -6.38 -28.26
C GLU A 676 -3.47 -6.35 -29.14
N VAL A 677 -3.49 -7.20 -30.17
CA VAL A 677 -4.57 -7.30 -31.15
C VAL A 677 -5.24 -8.66 -31.20
N GLY A 678 -4.85 -9.56 -30.32
CA GLY A 678 -5.50 -10.86 -30.13
C GLY A 678 -4.54 -11.89 -29.56
N GLY A 679 -4.94 -13.16 -29.65
CA GLY A 679 -4.10 -14.28 -29.27
C GLY A 679 -4.68 -15.61 -29.72
N ILE A 680 -3.89 -16.67 -29.57
CA ILE A 680 -4.28 -18.05 -29.87
C ILE A 680 -4.24 -18.83 -28.55
N ALA A 681 -5.40 -19.27 -28.07
CA ALA A 681 -5.49 -20.11 -26.89
C ALA A 681 -5.18 -21.57 -27.28
N LEU A 682 -3.95 -22.03 -27.01
CA LEU A 682 -3.52 -23.37 -27.44
C LEU A 682 -4.31 -24.49 -26.73
N SER A 683 -4.79 -24.23 -25.51
CA SER A 683 -5.68 -25.13 -24.76
C SER A 683 -7.01 -25.44 -25.45
N LYS A 684 -7.41 -24.67 -26.47
CA LYS A 684 -8.62 -24.91 -27.27
C LYS A 684 -8.34 -25.66 -28.58
N ILE A 685 -7.08 -26.02 -28.84
CA ILE A 685 -6.68 -26.72 -30.05
C ILE A 685 -6.67 -28.22 -29.78
N ASP A 686 -7.56 -28.94 -30.47
CA ASP A 686 -7.60 -30.40 -30.43
C ASP A 686 -6.24 -30.98 -30.87
N GLY A 687 -5.57 -31.69 -29.97
CA GLY A 687 -4.26 -32.31 -30.19
C GLY A 687 -3.08 -31.63 -29.51
N LEU A 688 -3.29 -30.47 -28.85
CA LEU A 688 -2.26 -29.80 -28.03
C LEU A 688 -2.46 -30.00 -26.51
N ASN A 689 -3.23 -31.00 -26.11
CA ASN A 689 -3.51 -31.28 -24.68
C ASN A 689 -2.26 -31.64 -23.88
N GLU A 690 -1.20 -32.05 -24.57
CA GLU A 690 0.07 -32.41 -23.97
C GLU A 690 1.02 -31.23 -23.84
N LEU A 691 0.70 -30.05 -24.41
CA LEU A 691 1.61 -28.90 -24.37
C LEU A 691 1.69 -28.32 -22.95
N ARG A 692 2.88 -28.28 -22.37
CA ARG A 692 3.12 -27.92 -20.97
C ARG A 692 3.93 -26.66 -20.76
N ASP A 693 5.04 -26.51 -21.48
CA ASP A 693 5.97 -25.40 -21.34
C ASP A 693 6.56 -25.00 -22.71
N GLY A 694 5.91 -24.06 -23.38
CA GLY A 694 6.26 -23.71 -24.75
C GLY A 694 7.53 -22.87 -24.84
N GLU A 695 8.58 -23.39 -25.49
CA GLU A 695 9.89 -22.73 -25.56
C GLU A 695 10.13 -21.95 -26.86
N SER A 696 9.62 -22.43 -27.99
CA SER A 696 9.89 -21.82 -29.29
C SER A 696 8.70 -21.85 -30.24
N ILE A 697 8.61 -20.85 -31.10
CA ILE A 697 7.58 -20.70 -32.12
C ILE A 697 8.22 -20.29 -33.45
N LEU A 698 7.75 -20.88 -34.55
CA LEU A 698 8.28 -20.62 -35.89
C LEU A 698 7.19 -20.71 -36.96
N TYR A 699 7.11 -19.74 -37.86
CA TYR A 699 6.17 -19.73 -38.97
C TYR A 699 6.83 -20.05 -40.31
N ILE A 700 6.40 -21.14 -40.95
CA ILE A 700 6.82 -21.53 -42.29
C ILE A 700 5.75 -21.14 -43.30
N LYS A 701 5.95 -19.98 -43.93
CA LYS A 701 5.01 -19.38 -44.90
C LYS A 701 4.65 -20.28 -46.09
N SER A 702 5.58 -21.09 -46.59
CA SER A 702 5.34 -21.97 -47.75
C SER A 702 4.26 -23.02 -47.50
N ASP A 703 4.03 -23.37 -46.24
CA ASP A 703 3.09 -24.42 -45.83
C ASP A 703 1.97 -23.88 -44.92
N ASN A 704 1.92 -22.56 -44.71
CA ASN A 704 1.02 -21.93 -43.75
C ASN A 704 1.06 -22.61 -42.37
N SER A 705 2.26 -22.99 -41.92
CA SER A 705 2.43 -23.85 -40.75
C SER A 705 3.16 -23.14 -39.63
N LEU A 706 2.57 -23.19 -38.45
CA LEU A 706 3.14 -22.72 -37.20
C LEU A 706 3.70 -23.92 -36.44
N TRP A 707 4.96 -23.85 -36.06
CA TRP A 707 5.67 -24.88 -35.31
C TRP A 707 5.89 -24.42 -33.89
N ILE A 708 5.65 -25.30 -32.92
CA ILE A 708 5.81 -25.00 -31.50
C ILE A 708 6.64 -26.12 -30.84
N ALA A 709 7.69 -25.73 -30.12
CA ALA A 709 8.50 -26.62 -29.30
C ALA A 709 8.07 -26.53 -27.84
N ASP A 710 8.10 -27.65 -27.15
CA ASP A 710 7.75 -27.78 -25.73
C ASP A 710 8.72 -28.75 -25.06
N ASP A 711 9.44 -28.26 -24.07
CA ASP A 711 10.52 -28.95 -23.39
C ASP A 711 10.01 -29.88 -22.27
N ASP A 712 8.86 -29.60 -21.66
CA ASP A 712 8.28 -30.42 -20.57
C ASP A 712 7.39 -31.56 -21.09
N SER A 713 6.78 -31.41 -22.27
CA SER A 713 6.13 -32.56 -22.96
C SER A 713 7.02 -33.28 -23.95
N HIS A 714 8.21 -32.74 -24.22
CA HIS A 714 9.20 -33.30 -25.13
C HIS A 714 8.65 -33.49 -26.56
N ASN A 715 7.77 -32.58 -26.98
CA ASN A 715 7.07 -32.64 -28.26
C ASN A 715 7.33 -31.40 -29.11
N LEU A 716 7.34 -31.63 -30.42
CA LEU A 716 7.30 -30.59 -31.43
C LEU A 716 5.99 -30.70 -32.23
N PHE A 717 5.20 -29.64 -32.23
CA PHE A 717 3.90 -29.60 -32.91
C PHE A 717 3.95 -28.77 -34.18
N GLU A 718 3.42 -29.30 -35.27
CA GLU A 718 3.13 -28.54 -36.51
C GLU A 718 1.63 -28.27 -36.59
N ILE A 719 1.24 -27.01 -36.71
CA ILE A 719 -0.17 -26.57 -36.71
C ILE A 719 -0.44 -25.75 -37.98
N ASP A 720 -1.60 -25.92 -38.61
CA ASP A 720 -2.05 -25.01 -39.66
C ASP A 720 -2.45 -23.66 -39.06
N TYR A 721 -1.82 -22.57 -39.50
CA TYR A 721 -1.98 -21.25 -38.89
C TYR A 721 -3.38 -20.63 -39.07
N THR A 722 -4.17 -21.11 -40.05
CA THR A 722 -5.51 -20.56 -40.31
C THR A 722 -6.60 -21.33 -39.57
N THR A 723 -6.51 -22.66 -39.57
CA THR A 723 -7.51 -23.57 -39.01
C THR A 723 -7.19 -24.01 -37.59
N TYR A 724 -5.97 -23.77 -37.13
CA TYR A 724 -5.41 -24.23 -35.86
C TYR A 724 -5.44 -25.76 -35.69
N SER A 725 -5.53 -26.54 -36.77
CA SER A 725 -5.48 -28.00 -36.69
C SER A 725 -4.04 -28.51 -36.64
N VAL A 726 -3.78 -29.48 -35.75
CA VAL A 726 -2.47 -30.15 -35.68
C VAL A 726 -2.26 -31.01 -36.94
N LYS A 727 -1.18 -30.75 -37.67
CA LYS A 727 -0.79 -31.45 -38.91
C LYS A 727 0.12 -32.63 -38.65
N SER A 728 1.07 -32.47 -37.74
CA SER A 728 2.02 -33.49 -37.32
C SER A 728 2.62 -33.17 -35.94
N THR A 729 3.17 -34.21 -35.29
CA THR A 729 3.92 -34.12 -34.03
C THR A 729 5.19 -34.93 -34.20
N ILE A 730 6.32 -34.43 -33.70
CA ILE A 730 7.59 -35.14 -33.57
C ILE A 730 7.91 -35.23 -32.09
N THR A 731 8.19 -36.43 -31.61
CA THR A 731 8.43 -36.72 -30.20
C THR A 731 9.93 -36.91 -29.91
N ASP A 732 10.32 -36.81 -28.65
CA ASP A 732 11.64 -37.23 -28.16
C ASP A 732 11.98 -38.67 -28.56
N VAL A 733 10.99 -39.57 -28.57
CA VAL A 733 11.14 -40.96 -29.01
C VAL A 733 11.51 -41.03 -30.50
N ASP A 734 10.92 -40.18 -31.34
CA ASP A 734 11.30 -40.10 -32.76
C ASP A 734 12.74 -39.60 -32.93
N LEU A 735 13.14 -38.60 -32.13
CA LEU A 735 14.48 -38.02 -32.14
C LEU A 735 15.53 -39.03 -31.64
N GLY A 736 15.26 -39.69 -30.52
CA GLY A 736 16.14 -40.69 -29.90
C GLY A 736 16.32 -41.94 -30.75
N ASN A 737 15.25 -42.43 -31.38
CA ASN A 737 15.35 -43.54 -32.33
C ASN A 737 16.19 -43.19 -33.56
N PHE A 738 16.17 -41.92 -33.97
CA PHE A 738 16.96 -41.45 -35.09
C PHE A 738 18.44 -41.20 -34.73
N ALA A 739 18.70 -40.76 -33.50
CA ALA A 739 20.04 -40.50 -32.95
C ALA A 739 20.28 -41.35 -31.68
N PRO A 740 20.63 -42.64 -31.81
CA PRO A 740 20.81 -43.54 -30.67
C PRO A 740 21.89 -43.08 -29.68
N GLU A 741 22.85 -42.27 -30.12
CA GLU A 741 23.88 -41.67 -29.26
C GLU A 741 23.33 -40.55 -28.36
N VAL A 742 22.27 -39.87 -28.80
CA VAL A 742 21.55 -38.88 -27.98
C VAL A 742 20.62 -39.62 -27.02
N GLY A 743 19.85 -40.58 -27.54
CA GLY A 743 18.86 -41.37 -26.79
C GLY A 743 17.45 -40.77 -26.79
N GLU A 744 16.45 -41.62 -26.53
CA GLU A 744 15.09 -41.17 -26.16
C GLU A 744 15.09 -40.60 -24.74
N CYS A 745 14.04 -39.88 -24.34
CA CYS A 745 13.99 -39.34 -22.99
C CYS A 745 13.90 -40.46 -21.96
N ASP A 746 14.93 -40.60 -21.13
CA ASP A 746 14.98 -41.58 -20.05
C ASP A 746 15.53 -40.93 -18.78
N SER A 747 14.93 -41.29 -17.65
CA SER A 747 15.36 -40.85 -16.32
C SER A 747 16.02 -42.03 -15.60
N ASP A 748 17.25 -41.86 -15.15
CA ASP A 748 17.86 -42.87 -14.29
C ASP A 748 17.22 -42.91 -12.89
N ASP A 749 17.57 -43.93 -12.09
CA ASP A 749 17.05 -44.12 -10.73
C ASP A 749 17.36 -42.94 -9.78
N ASP A 750 18.30 -42.05 -10.15
CA ASP A 750 18.72 -40.86 -9.40
C ASP A 750 18.01 -39.57 -9.90
N GLY A 751 17.11 -39.69 -10.89
CA GLY A 751 16.36 -38.57 -11.45
C GLY A 751 17.18 -37.70 -12.41
N VAL A 752 18.32 -38.20 -12.91
CA VAL A 752 19.08 -37.56 -13.98
C VAL A 752 18.46 -38.00 -15.30
N TYR A 753 17.93 -37.03 -16.03
CA TYR A 753 17.37 -37.25 -17.35
C TYR A 753 18.46 -37.17 -18.42
N SER A 754 18.32 -38.03 -19.43
CA SER A 754 19.18 -38.10 -20.61
C SER A 754 18.33 -38.30 -21.84
N GLY A 755 18.85 -37.96 -23.02
CA GLY A 755 18.10 -38.08 -24.26
C GLY A 755 17.56 -36.76 -24.81
N ALA A 756 16.74 -36.87 -25.84
CA ALA A 756 16.13 -35.73 -26.52
C ALA A 756 14.89 -35.14 -25.80
N CYS A 757 14.91 -35.08 -24.46
CA CYS A 757 13.78 -34.57 -23.68
C CYS A 757 13.57 -33.06 -23.86
N ASP A 758 14.67 -32.32 -23.88
CA ASP A 758 14.66 -30.88 -23.64
C ASP A 758 14.54 -30.12 -24.97
N ILE A 759 13.36 -30.11 -25.62
CA ILE A 759 13.21 -29.51 -26.95
C ILE A 759 13.10 -27.97 -26.84
N GLU A 760 14.24 -27.31 -26.97
CA GLU A 760 14.40 -25.87 -26.76
C GLU A 760 13.91 -25.01 -27.92
N SER A 761 14.28 -25.37 -29.16
CA SER A 761 14.24 -24.36 -30.24
C SER A 761 14.16 -24.92 -31.65
N ILE A 762 13.64 -24.10 -32.56
CA ILE A 762 13.38 -24.48 -33.95
C ILE A 762 13.86 -23.38 -34.89
N ALA A 763 14.50 -23.75 -35.99
CA ALA A 763 14.85 -22.80 -37.04
C ALA A 763 14.63 -23.36 -38.44
N TYR A 764 14.12 -22.54 -39.35
CA TYR A 764 13.95 -22.89 -40.75
C TYR A 764 14.87 -22.07 -41.65
N ASN A 765 15.56 -22.75 -42.56
CA ASN A 765 16.35 -22.11 -43.61
C ASN A 765 15.54 -22.06 -44.92
N PRO A 766 15.01 -20.90 -45.31
CA PRO A 766 14.19 -20.78 -46.51
C PRO A 766 14.99 -20.91 -47.82
N ARG A 767 16.34 -20.87 -47.78
CA ARG A 767 17.16 -20.96 -48.99
C ARG A 767 17.24 -22.37 -49.57
N ASP A 768 17.20 -23.38 -48.72
CA ASP A 768 17.36 -24.79 -49.10
C ASP A 768 16.30 -25.71 -48.49
N ASP A 769 15.22 -25.15 -47.94
CA ASP A 769 14.05 -25.85 -47.43
C ASP A 769 14.40 -26.89 -46.36
N ARG A 770 15.10 -26.43 -45.31
CA ARG A 770 15.55 -27.27 -44.20
C ARG A 770 15.04 -26.74 -42.87
N LEU A 771 14.56 -27.64 -42.04
CA LEU A 771 14.13 -27.36 -40.68
C LEU A 771 15.14 -27.95 -39.70
N TYR A 772 15.39 -27.26 -38.59
CA TYR A 772 16.30 -27.69 -37.55
C TYR A 772 15.59 -27.67 -36.20
N ILE A 773 15.79 -28.73 -35.41
CA ILE A 773 15.29 -28.86 -34.04
C ILE A 773 16.50 -28.90 -33.13
N LEU A 774 16.46 -28.12 -32.05
CA LEU A 774 17.51 -28.08 -31.04
C LEU A 774 16.98 -28.66 -29.74
N THR A 775 17.84 -29.40 -29.06
CA THR A 775 17.60 -29.97 -27.74
C THR A 775 18.63 -29.42 -26.74
N GLY A 776 18.24 -29.31 -25.47
CA GLY A 776 18.99 -28.71 -24.39
C GLY A 776 19.55 -29.71 -23.37
N ARG A 777 20.05 -29.17 -22.25
CA ARG A 777 20.85 -29.91 -21.26
C ARG A 777 20.03 -30.39 -20.05
N ALA A 778 18.92 -29.77 -19.71
CA ALA A 778 18.30 -29.97 -18.41
C ALA A 778 16.76 -29.96 -18.52
N PRO A 779 16.11 -31.10 -18.79
CA PRO A 779 16.59 -32.47 -18.57
C PRO A 779 17.05 -33.21 -19.85
N GLY A 780 18.26 -33.03 -20.41
CA GLY A 780 18.57 -33.68 -21.70
C GLY A 780 20.01 -33.68 -22.21
N THR A 781 20.18 -34.19 -23.44
CA THR A 781 21.45 -34.23 -24.20
C THR A 781 21.40 -33.21 -25.34
N PRO A 782 22.21 -32.12 -25.29
CA PRO A 782 22.14 -31.09 -26.31
C PRO A 782 22.52 -31.58 -27.72
N ALA A 783 21.60 -31.42 -28.67
CA ALA A 783 21.80 -31.83 -30.06
C ALA A 783 20.99 -30.97 -31.04
N ILE A 784 21.43 -30.95 -32.31
CA ILE A 784 20.72 -30.30 -33.43
C ILE A 784 20.35 -31.35 -34.49
N PHE A 785 19.07 -31.48 -34.78
CA PHE A 785 18.52 -32.39 -35.78
C PHE A 785 18.14 -31.61 -37.05
N GLU A 786 18.61 -32.05 -38.22
CA GLU A 786 18.21 -31.51 -39.52
C GLU A 786 17.09 -32.37 -40.11
N LEU A 787 16.05 -31.71 -40.60
CA LEU A 787 14.94 -32.32 -41.32
C LEU A 787 14.87 -31.81 -42.76
N ARG A 788 14.45 -32.71 -43.65
CA ARG A 788 14.29 -32.45 -45.09
C ARG A 788 12.97 -32.98 -45.60
N ARG A 789 12.56 -32.48 -46.76
CA ARG A 789 11.43 -33.01 -47.52
C ARG A 789 11.75 -32.98 -49.02
N ASP A 790 10.98 -33.75 -49.78
CA ASP A 790 11.18 -33.89 -51.22
C ASP A 790 10.53 -32.73 -51.99
N SER A 791 9.42 -32.18 -51.50
CA SER A 791 8.73 -31.02 -52.08
C SER A 791 7.93 -30.24 -51.03
N ILE A 792 7.65 -28.96 -51.30
CA ILE A 792 6.75 -28.14 -50.47
C ILE A 792 5.37 -28.81 -50.40
N GLY A 793 4.79 -28.87 -49.20
CA GLY A 793 3.58 -29.63 -48.90
C GLY A 793 3.80 -31.07 -48.46
N ASP A 794 4.99 -31.64 -48.69
CA ASP A 794 5.37 -32.93 -48.07
C ASP A 794 5.78 -32.72 -46.60
N ARG A 795 5.64 -33.78 -45.81
CA ARG A 795 6.11 -33.81 -44.41
C ARG A 795 7.63 -33.79 -44.33
N PHE A 796 8.15 -32.96 -43.44
CA PHE A 796 9.55 -33.01 -43.04
C PHE A 796 9.90 -34.35 -42.40
N LYS A 797 11.10 -34.85 -42.69
CA LYS A 797 11.65 -36.11 -42.19
C LYS A 797 13.05 -35.88 -41.65
N LEU A 798 13.38 -36.52 -40.54
CA LEU A 798 14.73 -36.53 -39.96
C LEU A 798 15.76 -37.02 -40.99
N SER A 799 16.86 -36.28 -41.13
CA SER A 799 17.87 -36.46 -42.18
C SER A 799 19.26 -36.72 -41.60
N ARG A 800 19.71 -35.90 -40.64
CA ARG A 800 21.00 -36.05 -39.93
C ARG A 800 20.99 -35.22 -38.64
N TYR A 801 21.94 -35.45 -37.74
CA TYR A 801 22.04 -34.70 -36.49
C TYR A 801 23.50 -34.35 -36.10
N ARG A 802 23.64 -33.50 -35.08
CA ARG A 802 24.90 -33.11 -34.42
C ARG A 802 24.71 -33.08 -32.91
N GLU A 803 25.50 -33.83 -32.16
CA GLU A 803 25.59 -33.70 -30.70
C GLU A 803 26.49 -32.53 -30.33
N LEU A 804 26.08 -31.71 -29.37
CA LEU A 804 26.75 -30.45 -29.00
C LEU A 804 27.70 -30.56 -27.80
N ASN A 805 27.96 -31.77 -27.30
CA ASN A 805 28.89 -32.04 -26.19
C ASN A 805 28.65 -31.16 -24.95
N GLY A 806 27.37 -30.94 -24.60
CA GLY A 806 26.97 -30.20 -23.40
C GLY A 806 26.81 -28.68 -23.56
N ILE A 807 27.02 -28.14 -24.76
CA ILE A 807 26.65 -26.74 -25.07
C ILE A 807 25.18 -26.71 -25.47
N GLU A 808 24.40 -25.86 -24.80
CA GLU A 808 22.98 -25.64 -25.07
C GLU A 808 22.78 -24.30 -25.79
N PHE A 809 21.83 -24.27 -26.72
CA PHE A 809 21.44 -23.07 -27.42
C PHE A 809 19.91 -22.89 -27.31
N PRO A 810 19.42 -22.11 -26.33
CA PRO A 810 17.97 -21.97 -26.07
C PRO A 810 17.20 -21.27 -27.20
N ALA A 811 17.88 -20.47 -28.01
CA ALA A 811 17.24 -19.78 -29.14
C ALA A 811 18.07 -19.88 -30.41
N VAL A 812 17.38 -19.99 -31.55
CA VAL A 812 18.03 -20.11 -32.85
C VAL A 812 17.26 -19.39 -33.96
N ILE A 813 17.96 -18.89 -34.96
CA ILE A 813 17.35 -18.26 -36.13
C ILE A 813 18.26 -18.33 -37.37
N PHE A 814 17.67 -18.28 -38.57
CA PHE A 814 18.39 -17.99 -39.81
C PHE A 814 18.20 -16.53 -40.24
N ILE A 815 19.29 -15.78 -40.34
CA ILE A 815 19.27 -14.43 -40.93
C ILE A 815 20.23 -14.39 -42.11
N ASP A 816 19.73 -14.00 -43.27
CA ASP A 816 20.49 -14.00 -44.53
C ASP A 816 21.20 -15.33 -44.81
N GLY A 817 20.54 -16.44 -44.48
CA GLY A 817 21.02 -17.82 -44.63
C GLY A 817 22.24 -18.16 -43.77
N LYS A 818 22.50 -17.40 -42.71
CA LYS A 818 23.46 -17.73 -41.66
C LYS A 818 22.74 -18.34 -40.49
N PHE A 819 23.27 -19.45 -39.97
CA PHE A 819 22.70 -20.13 -38.80
C PHE A 819 23.21 -19.43 -37.53
N ILE A 820 22.32 -18.80 -36.79
CA ILE A 820 22.64 -17.99 -35.62
C ILE A 820 22.03 -18.64 -34.39
N VAL A 821 22.86 -18.91 -33.38
CA VAL A 821 22.46 -19.54 -32.11
C VAL A 821 22.69 -18.57 -30.95
N ALA A 822 21.85 -18.65 -29.93
CA ALA A 822 22.02 -17.94 -28.68
C ALA A 822 22.76 -18.80 -27.67
N GLU A 823 23.76 -18.24 -26.98
CA GLU A 823 24.34 -18.83 -25.79
C GLU A 823 24.38 -17.74 -24.71
N THR A 824 23.73 -17.99 -23.58
CA THR A 824 23.54 -17.02 -22.49
C THR A 824 22.93 -15.69 -22.96
N LYS A 825 23.70 -14.59 -23.01
CA LYS A 825 23.26 -13.25 -23.41
C LYS A 825 23.61 -12.89 -24.85
N SER A 826 24.27 -13.79 -25.58
CA SER A 826 24.99 -13.45 -26.80
C SER A 826 24.60 -14.34 -27.98
N LEU A 827 24.66 -13.77 -29.18
CA LEU A 827 24.37 -14.47 -30.43
C LEU A 827 25.66 -14.80 -31.18
N TYR A 828 25.74 -16.01 -31.73
CA TYR A 828 26.93 -16.52 -32.40
C TYR A 828 26.59 -17.14 -33.76
N LEU A 829 27.55 -17.10 -34.68
CA LEU A 829 27.45 -17.88 -35.92
C LEU A 829 27.77 -19.34 -35.61
N TYR A 830 26.91 -20.23 -36.06
CA TYR A 830 27.08 -21.67 -35.97
C TYR A 830 27.25 -22.29 -37.36
N ASP A 831 28.16 -23.27 -37.47
CA ASP A 831 28.36 -24.08 -38.67
C ASP A 831 27.98 -25.52 -38.36
N PHE A 832 26.89 -25.98 -38.99
CA PHE A 832 26.35 -27.33 -38.80
C PHE A 832 27.23 -28.42 -39.43
N GLU A 833 27.98 -28.10 -40.49
CA GLU A 833 28.85 -29.09 -41.14
C GLU A 833 30.07 -29.39 -40.25
N THR A 834 30.65 -28.37 -39.63
CA THR A 834 31.81 -28.51 -38.74
C THR A 834 31.45 -28.71 -37.27
N ASN A 835 30.17 -28.59 -36.90
CA ASN A 835 29.66 -28.69 -35.53
C ASN A 835 30.34 -27.70 -34.56
N SER A 836 30.37 -26.41 -34.94
CA SER A 836 31.12 -25.41 -34.17
C SER A 836 30.47 -24.03 -34.19
N ALA A 837 30.50 -23.33 -33.05
CA ALA A 837 30.17 -21.91 -32.91
C ALA A 837 31.43 -21.07 -32.59
N GLU A 838 31.54 -19.85 -33.14
CA GLU A 838 32.66 -18.93 -32.86
C GLU A 838 32.40 -18.12 -31.57
N LEU A 839 32.37 -18.79 -30.40
CA LEU A 839 31.98 -18.19 -29.11
C LEU A 839 32.86 -17.01 -28.64
N SER A 840 34.06 -16.84 -29.21
CA SER A 840 34.93 -15.68 -28.94
C SER A 840 34.50 -14.40 -29.64
N LYS A 841 33.51 -14.45 -30.54
CA LYS A 841 33.13 -13.33 -31.41
C LYS A 841 31.60 -13.19 -31.51
N PRO A 842 30.95 -12.63 -30.48
CA PRO A 842 29.50 -12.44 -30.50
C PRO A 842 29.08 -11.47 -31.63
N LEU A 843 27.99 -11.81 -32.29
CA LEU A 843 27.32 -10.96 -33.28
C LEU A 843 26.49 -9.85 -32.62
N TYR A 844 25.98 -10.14 -31.43
CA TYR A 844 25.17 -9.26 -30.59
C TYR A 844 25.22 -9.77 -29.15
N THR A 845 25.04 -8.88 -28.17
CA THR A 845 24.91 -9.23 -26.76
C THR A 845 23.85 -8.32 -26.14
N THR A 846 22.87 -8.91 -25.47
CA THR A 846 21.81 -8.15 -24.81
C THR A 846 22.38 -7.37 -23.62
N PRO A 847 21.84 -6.19 -23.30
CA PRO A 847 22.12 -5.51 -22.04
C PRO A 847 21.47 -6.20 -20.83
N THR A 848 20.41 -7.00 -21.04
CA THR A 848 19.56 -7.57 -19.98
C THR A 848 19.12 -9.00 -20.32
N GLY A 849 18.88 -9.82 -19.28
CA GLY A 849 18.44 -11.22 -19.38
C GLY A 849 19.37 -12.14 -20.19
N LYS A 850 19.07 -13.44 -20.19
CA LYS A 850 19.58 -14.40 -21.19
C LYS A 850 18.61 -14.41 -22.38
N ILE A 851 19.08 -14.71 -23.58
CA ILE A 851 18.22 -14.81 -24.78
C ILE A 851 17.48 -16.14 -24.77
N VAL A 852 16.15 -16.11 -24.89
CA VAL A 852 15.30 -17.31 -24.92
C VAL A 852 14.46 -17.43 -26.20
N GLY A 853 14.28 -16.36 -26.97
CA GLY A 853 13.59 -16.42 -28.26
C GLY A 853 14.03 -15.33 -29.23
N LEU A 854 13.86 -15.61 -30.53
CA LEU A 854 14.36 -14.77 -31.63
C LEU A 854 13.39 -14.74 -32.81
N ALA A 855 13.08 -13.55 -33.32
CA ALA A 855 12.39 -13.36 -34.59
C ALA A 855 13.04 -12.23 -35.40
N TYR A 856 12.97 -12.29 -36.72
CA TYR A 856 13.56 -11.27 -37.60
C TYR A 856 12.58 -10.84 -38.68
N ASP A 857 12.32 -9.53 -38.77
CA ASP A 857 11.34 -8.97 -39.71
C ASP A 857 11.95 -8.38 -40.99
N GLY A 858 13.28 -8.51 -41.17
CA GLY A 858 14.03 -7.91 -42.27
C GLY A 858 14.76 -6.62 -41.92
N GLU A 859 14.42 -5.96 -40.82
CA GLU A 859 15.13 -4.77 -40.31
C GLU A 859 15.50 -4.92 -38.83
N TYR A 860 14.55 -5.39 -38.02
CA TYR A 860 14.67 -5.56 -36.59
C TYR A 860 14.74 -7.04 -36.23
N LEU A 861 15.66 -7.34 -35.32
CA LEU A 861 15.66 -8.56 -34.54
C LEU A 861 14.82 -8.30 -33.29
N TRP A 862 13.86 -9.16 -33.04
CA TRP A 862 13.04 -9.22 -31.85
C TRP A 862 13.59 -10.31 -30.94
N VAL A 863 13.80 -9.98 -29.67
CA VAL A 863 14.48 -10.85 -28.71
C VAL A 863 13.67 -10.92 -27.43
N THR A 864 13.27 -12.11 -27.02
CA THR A 864 12.71 -12.35 -25.68
C THR A 864 13.82 -12.77 -24.73
N THR A 865 13.71 -12.39 -23.46
CA THR A 865 14.76 -12.63 -22.46
C THR A 865 14.26 -13.31 -21.19
N SER A 866 15.18 -13.95 -20.47
CA SER A 866 14.94 -14.54 -19.15
C SER A 866 14.62 -13.52 -18.04
N ASN A 867 14.58 -12.22 -18.37
CA ASN A 867 14.10 -11.16 -17.48
C ASN A 867 12.63 -10.79 -17.80
N PHE A 868 11.94 -11.59 -18.62
CA PHE A 868 10.56 -11.40 -19.05
C PHE A 868 10.36 -10.12 -19.87
N GLU A 869 11.30 -9.85 -20.77
CA GLU A 869 11.30 -8.68 -21.64
C GLU A 869 11.19 -9.07 -23.11
N LEU A 870 10.63 -8.17 -23.93
CA LEU A 870 10.79 -8.18 -25.38
C LEU A 870 11.68 -7.00 -25.79
N MET A 871 12.69 -7.25 -26.61
CA MET A 871 13.60 -6.22 -27.10
C MET A 871 13.46 -6.06 -28.61
N LYS A 872 13.49 -4.80 -29.06
CA LYS A 872 13.59 -4.44 -30.48
C LYS A 872 15.02 -4.03 -30.77
N VAL A 873 15.71 -4.76 -31.64
CA VAL A 873 17.13 -4.54 -31.97
C VAL A 873 17.27 -4.23 -33.45
N LYS A 874 17.85 -3.09 -33.79
CA LYS A 874 18.13 -2.75 -35.18
C LYS A 874 19.28 -3.62 -35.69
N TRP A 875 18.97 -4.58 -36.55
CA TRP A 875 19.93 -5.66 -36.87
C TRP A 875 21.16 -5.15 -37.63
N ALA A 876 21.02 -4.12 -38.46
CA ALA A 876 22.14 -3.55 -39.21
C ALA A 876 23.22 -2.92 -38.30
N THR A 877 22.80 -2.29 -37.19
CA THR A 877 23.70 -1.57 -36.27
C THR A 877 23.96 -2.31 -34.96
N LYS A 878 23.17 -3.35 -34.66
CA LYS A 878 23.17 -4.07 -33.38
C LYS A 878 22.76 -3.21 -32.18
N GLU A 879 22.03 -2.13 -32.44
CA GLU A 879 21.53 -1.20 -31.42
C GLU A 879 20.19 -1.68 -30.89
N THR A 880 20.05 -1.78 -29.57
CA THR A 880 18.76 -1.99 -28.90
C THR A 880 17.99 -0.68 -28.92
N VAL A 881 16.86 -0.63 -29.63
CA VAL A 881 16.07 0.60 -29.79
C VAL A 881 14.91 0.71 -28.81
N ALA A 882 14.43 -0.42 -28.27
CA ALA A 882 13.41 -0.47 -27.23
C ALA A 882 13.51 -1.77 -26.43
N ILE A 883 13.09 -1.71 -25.17
CA ILE A 883 12.92 -2.85 -24.25
C ILE A 883 11.53 -2.70 -23.64
N TYR A 884 10.70 -3.72 -23.80
CA TYR A 884 9.33 -3.78 -23.31
C TYR A 884 9.28 -4.74 -22.14
N ASN A 885 8.77 -4.29 -20.98
CA ASN A 885 8.43 -5.18 -19.88
C ASN A 885 7.18 -5.98 -20.27
N MET A 886 7.32 -7.29 -20.43
CA MET A 886 6.20 -8.08 -20.94
C MET A 886 5.12 -8.36 -19.89
N GLY A 887 5.45 -8.31 -18.60
CA GLY A 887 4.45 -8.43 -17.52
C GLY A 887 3.40 -7.31 -17.56
N ASP A 888 3.84 -6.09 -17.83
CA ASP A 888 2.98 -4.91 -18.05
C ASP A 888 2.11 -5.09 -19.31
N ASN A 889 2.62 -5.87 -20.26
CA ASN A 889 1.94 -6.23 -21.50
C ASN A 889 1.24 -7.59 -21.45
N GLY A 890 1.08 -8.21 -20.28
CA GLY A 890 0.26 -9.41 -20.09
C GLY A 890 0.90 -10.74 -20.51
N VAL A 891 2.24 -10.81 -20.66
CA VAL A 891 3.00 -12.07 -20.85
C VAL A 891 4.06 -12.18 -19.74
N TYR A 892 4.05 -13.27 -18.99
CA TYR A 892 4.87 -13.44 -17.78
C TYR A 892 6.07 -14.34 -17.98
N ASP A 893 6.01 -15.27 -18.94
CA ASP A 893 7.18 -16.03 -19.38
C ASP A 893 7.28 -15.98 -20.90
N PRO A 894 7.66 -14.83 -21.49
CA PRO A 894 7.85 -14.73 -22.93
C PRO A 894 9.03 -15.60 -23.37
N ARG A 895 8.74 -16.72 -24.05
CA ARG A 895 9.72 -17.64 -24.60
C ARG A 895 9.86 -17.45 -26.11
N GLY A 896 9.08 -18.17 -26.91
CA GLY A 896 9.10 -18.03 -28.37
C GLY A 896 8.61 -16.66 -28.84
N VAL A 897 9.21 -16.12 -29.89
CA VAL A 897 8.69 -14.95 -30.62
C VAL A 897 8.76 -15.20 -32.12
N GLU A 898 7.75 -14.73 -32.87
CA GLU A 898 7.70 -14.81 -34.33
C GLU A 898 7.05 -13.55 -34.92
N VAL A 899 7.42 -13.19 -36.15
CA VAL A 899 6.83 -12.06 -36.89
C VAL A 899 6.00 -12.58 -38.07
N ILE A 900 4.70 -12.31 -38.04
CA ILE A 900 3.78 -12.63 -39.14
C ILE A 900 3.08 -11.36 -39.61
N ASP A 901 3.44 -10.94 -40.82
CA ASP A 901 3.01 -9.68 -41.43
C ASP A 901 3.35 -8.49 -40.50
N ASP A 902 2.34 -7.74 -40.05
CA ASP A 902 2.51 -6.59 -39.13
C ASP A 902 2.36 -6.97 -37.65
N ASN A 903 2.44 -8.27 -37.32
CA ASN A 903 2.19 -8.76 -35.97
C ASN A 903 3.40 -9.46 -35.37
N LEU A 904 3.61 -9.22 -34.09
CA LEU A 904 4.49 -9.97 -33.21
C LEU A 904 3.67 -11.02 -32.48
N LEU A 905 4.04 -12.29 -32.65
CA LEU A 905 3.47 -13.41 -31.92
C LEU A 905 4.45 -13.79 -30.82
N ILE A 906 3.99 -13.87 -29.58
CA ILE A 906 4.81 -14.19 -28.41
C ILE A 906 4.19 -15.40 -27.71
N LEU A 907 4.95 -16.49 -27.63
CA LEU A 907 4.59 -17.72 -26.96
C LEU A 907 4.91 -17.60 -25.46
N GLU A 908 3.94 -17.95 -24.63
CA GLU A 908 4.10 -18.01 -23.18
C GLU A 908 4.52 -19.42 -22.74
N GLY A 909 5.68 -19.53 -22.09
CA GLY A 909 6.26 -20.78 -21.58
C GLY A 909 6.19 -20.89 -20.06
N ILE A 910 4.99 -20.88 -19.48
CA ILE A 910 4.83 -21.04 -18.03
C ILE A 910 4.74 -22.55 -17.70
N ASN A 911 5.77 -23.07 -17.04
CA ASN A 911 5.83 -24.48 -16.62
C ASN A 911 4.68 -24.90 -15.66
N SER A 912 4.35 -26.18 -15.67
CA SER A 912 3.31 -26.80 -14.83
C SER A 912 3.82 -27.66 -13.65
N SER A 913 5.13 -27.93 -13.54
CA SER A 913 5.63 -29.04 -12.70
C SER A 913 6.77 -28.73 -11.69
N GLY A 914 7.34 -27.51 -11.62
CA GLY A 914 8.49 -27.20 -10.74
C GLY A 914 8.31 -25.94 -9.87
N GLY A 915 8.88 -25.92 -8.66
CA GLY A 915 8.68 -24.87 -7.64
C GLY A 915 9.05 -23.44 -8.09
N THR A 916 8.01 -22.68 -8.47
CA THR A 916 7.83 -21.21 -8.40
C THR A 916 8.84 -20.31 -9.12
N PRO A 917 8.49 -19.84 -10.33
CA PRO A 917 7.73 -18.58 -10.45
C PRO A 917 6.22 -18.84 -10.57
N VAL A 918 5.42 -18.24 -9.70
CA VAL A 918 3.96 -18.35 -9.77
C VAL A 918 3.47 -17.33 -10.80
N ALA A 919 3.30 -17.74 -12.05
CA ALA A 919 2.11 -17.27 -12.74
C ALA A 919 0.93 -17.89 -11.99
N PRO A 920 -0.09 -17.12 -11.60
CA PRO A 920 -1.12 -17.67 -10.74
C PRO A 920 -1.79 -18.85 -11.43
N ILE A 921 -1.97 -19.92 -10.66
CA ILE A 921 -2.64 -21.14 -11.11
C ILE A 921 -4.01 -20.74 -11.66
N GLY A 922 -4.10 -20.69 -12.98
CA GLY A 922 -5.32 -20.25 -13.63
C GLY A 922 -5.17 -19.43 -14.90
N HIS A 923 -4.13 -18.66 -15.20
CA HIS A 923 -4.20 -17.71 -16.35
C HIS A 923 -4.90 -18.26 -17.63
N VAL A 924 -5.93 -17.55 -18.15
CA VAL A 924 -6.74 -17.97 -19.33
C VAL A 924 -5.89 -18.12 -20.61
N LEU A 925 -4.66 -17.59 -20.56
CA LEU A 925 -3.64 -17.65 -21.60
C LEU A 925 -2.39 -18.44 -21.15
N LYS A 926 -2.50 -19.30 -20.13
CA LYS A 926 -1.48 -20.32 -19.87
C LYS A 926 -1.27 -21.11 -21.15
N ASN A 927 -0.03 -21.13 -21.66
CA ASN A 927 0.32 -21.70 -22.95
C ASN A 927 -0.50 -21.08 -24.09
N ALA A 928 -0.48 -19.76 -24.23
CA ALA A 928 -1.07 -19.07 -25.37
C ALA A 928 -0.01 -18.40 -26.23
N ILE A 929 -0.44 -17.99 -27.42
CA ILE A 929 0.33 -17.09 -28.26
C ILE A 929 -0.36 -15.73 -28.23
N HIS A 930 0.32 -14.73 -27.70
CA HIS A 930 -0.15 -13.35 -27.70
C HIS A 930 0.22 -12.68 -29.02
N LYS A 931 -0.68 -11.85 -29.56
CA LYS A 931 -0.49 -11.18 -30.84
C LYS A 931 -0.50 -9.67 -30.64
N TYR A 932 0.60 -9.00 -30.97
CA TYR A 932 0.76 -7.55 -30.87
C TYR A 932 0.94 -6.93 -32.24
N LEU A 933 0.47 -5.69 -32.43
CA LEU A 933 0.90 -4.89 -33.56
C LEU A 933 2.36 -4.52 -33.38
N LYS A 934 3.12 -4.63 -34.47
CA LYS A 934 4.49 -4.16 -34.48
C LYS A 934 4.52 -2.62 -34.30
N PRO A 935 5.24 -2.11 -33.29
CA PRO A 935 5.35 -0.67 -33.04
C PRO A 935 6.23 0.07 -34.05
#